data_AF-A0A8C7SB38-F1
#
_entry.id   AF-A0A8C7SB38-F1
#
_cell.length_a   1.000
_cell.length_b   1.000
_cell.length_c   1.000
_cell.angle_alpha   90.00
_cell.angle_beta   90.00
_cell.angle_gamma   90.00
#
_symmetry.space_group_name_H-M   'P 1'
#
loop_
_entity.id
_entity.type
_entity.pdbx_description
1 polymer ?
#
loop_
_entity_poly.entity_id
_entity_poly.type
_entity_poly.pdbx_seq_one_letter_code
_entity_poly.pdbx_strand_id
1 'polypeptide(L)'
;MLPRVYGFCKLFHFTLHTLYRFTGNSLMTAALDQTIITTNESGLNNSEPTEQSSLPEKPVLQPKETAPVTGNYVLNDTAGKPCIKVSMGVEYIVIEKKKASYFNLDPSTTLATGRCGQKEAVLSLAIVGEGGYLDLTFEKKNKAEHILSPLGNKNYPGVIEHEKLFPTAADHSLKCNSQTEFHLAENLRVKLGPLQFQAFKLTNGKFGEGRIEKVLIANRGEIACRVMRTAKKMGVRSVAVYSDADRHSMHVAMADEAYNIGPAASQQSYLSMEKVMEVAKRSGSHAVHPGYGFLSENTEFAEACKQEGIIFIGPPSSAIRDMGIKSTSKYIMSAAGVPIIEGYHGEDQSDEKLQAEAVRIGYPVMIKAVRGGGGKGMRIAHTAEDFHEQLESARREARKSFNDDVMLVEKFVEDPRHVEVQVFGDQHGNAVYLFERDCSVQRRHQKIIEEAPGPGISKDVRRKLGEAAVRAAKAVNYVGAGTVEFIMDAQHNFFFMEMNTRLQVEHPVSEMITGTDLVEWQLRVAAGERLPLLQEEIELMGHSFEARIYAEDPNNDFLPGAGPLLHLSTPLADECTRIETGVREGDEVSAHYDPMIAKLVVWGEDRSAALRKLRYCLRQYNIVGLNTNIDFLLSLSGHPEFEAGNVTTSFIPQHYEQLFPKPSPPSRATLCQAALGLLLRERASTQTFRDQSNDPFSPFASSNGRRVNILYSRNMTLQLGETKVELTVTYNPDGTYSMEVHVLSTEGQTSFLHCSVNGVKSRPKLVILDNTVHLFSMEGSAEVSIPVPKFLAGVSTGAQGGAVAPMTGTIEKVINYRFSSHCCLSHRHNVSVYKS
;
A
#
# COMPACT_ATOMS: atom_id res chain seq x y z
N MET A 1 24.81 -2.52 -75.90
CA MET A 1 25.62 -3.75 -75.69
C MET A 1 25.72 -4.00 -74.19
N LEU A 2 25.17 -5.12 -73.72
CA LEU A 2 25.54 -5.80 -72.46
C LEU A 2 26.93 -6.48 -72.65
N PRO A 3 27.63 -7.09 -71.64
CA PRO A 3 27.16 -7.54 -70.30
C PRO A 3 28.14 -7.46 -69.07
N ARG A 4 27.57 -7.70 -67.85
CA ARG A 4 28.07 -8.47 -66.66
C ARG A 4 29.24 -7.89 -65.81
N VAL A 5 29.38 -8.01 -64.47
CA VAL A 5 28.76 -8.81 -63.36
C VAL A 5 29.32 -8.38 -61.96
N TYR A 6 28.48 -8.42 -60.90
CA TYR A 6 28.69 -8.51 -59.40
C TYR A 6 29.54 -7.43 -58.66
N GLY A 7 29.25 -6.97 -57.42
CA GLY A 7 28.21 -7.31 -56.45
C GLY A 7 28.28 -6.46 -55.14
N PHE A 8 27.19 -6.55 -54.36
CA PHE A 8 27.01 -6.39 -52.90
C PHE A 8 27.16 -5.04 -52.13
N CYS A 9 25.98 -4.53 -51.74
CA CYS A 9 25.48 -4.24 -50.36
C CYS A 9 25.52 -2.83 -49.71
N LYS A 10 24.30 -2.45 -49.26
CA LYS A 10 23.87 -1.52 -48.17
C LYS A 10 24.02 -0.02 -48.49
N LEU A 11 22.98 0.83 -48.48
CA LEU A 11 21.99 1.12 -47.43
C LEU A 11 20.86 1.96 -48.07
N PHE A 12 19.58 1.65 -47.79
CA PHE A 12 18.42 2.42 -48.28
C PHE A 12 18.06 3.53 -47.28
N HIS A 13 18.06 4.77 -47.79
CA HIS A 13 17.25 5.89 -47.30
C HIS A 13 15.76 5.60 -47.55
N PHE A 14 14.89 5.95 -46.61
CA PHE A 14 13.48 6.17 -46.90
C PHE A 14 13.09 7.59 -46.49
N THR A 15 12.78 8.38 -47.51
CA THR A 15 12.16 9.70 -47.47
C THR A 15 10.64 9.50 -47.54
N LEU A 16 9.87 10.14 -46.66
CA LEU A 16 8.41 10.18 -46.73
C LEU A 16 7.99 11.48 -47.43
N HIS A 17 7.24 11.38 -48.54
CA HIS A 17 6.62 12.50 -49.23
C HIS A 17 5.13 12.19 -49.43
N THR A 18 4.28 13.09 -48.88
CA THR A 18 2.97 13.61 -49.39
C THR A 18 1.81 12.61 -49.66
N LEU A 19 0.51 12.94 -49.63
CA LEU A 19 -0.28 14.12 -50.07
C LEU A 19 -1.69 14.03 -49.40
N TYR A 20 -2.24 15.14 -48.83
CA TYR A 20 -3.44 15.92 -49.28
C TYR A 20 -4.83 15.24 -49.15
N ARG A 21 -5.97 15.85 -48.76
CA ARG A 21 -6.63 17.18 -48.95
C ARG A 21 -7.71 17.38 -47.84
N PHE A 22 -7.88 18.57 -47.22
CA PHE A 22 -8.90 19.63 -47.46
C PHE A 22 -10.38 19.17 -47.34
N THR A 23 -11.36 19.80 -46.67
CA THR A 23 -11.75 21.21 -46.35
C THR A 23 -12.85 21.13 -45.26
N GLY A 24 -12.93 21.99 -44.24
CA GLY A 24 -13.69 23.26 -44.21
C GLY A 24 -14.75 23.19 -43.08
N ASN A 25 -14.67 23.96 -41.97
CA ASN A 25 -14.93 25.38 -41.70
C ASN A 25 -16.32 25.65 -41.07
N SER A 26 -16.30 26.43 -39.96
CA SER A 26 -17.40 27.24 -39.36
C SER A 26 -18.47 26.49 -38.53
N LEU A 27 -19.11 27.00 -37.47
CA LEU A 27 -18.94 28.15 -36.53
C LEU A 27 -20.12 28.07 -35.52
N MET A 28 -19.87 28.50 -34.27
CA MET A 28 -20.78 29.28 -33.38
C MET A 28 -21.89 28.65 -32.49
N THR A 29 -21.73 28.90 -31.15
CA THR A 29 -22.70 29.41 -30.12
C THR A 29 -23.98 28.64 -29.79
N ALA A 30 -24.58 28.61 -28.58
CA ALA A 30 -24.33 29.05 -27.20
C ALA A 30 -25.56 28.64 -26.32
N ALA A 31 -25.38 28.49 -25.00
CA ALA A 31 -26.37 28.74 -23.90
C ALA A 31 -27.66 27.85 -23.83
N LEU A 32 -28.40 27.63 -22.72
CA LEU A 32 -28.32 27.70 -21.25
C LEU A 32 -29.70 27.14 -20.76
N ASP A 33 -29.78 26.63 -19.53
CA ASP A 33 -30.97 26.62 -18.64
C ASP A 33 -32.23 25.79 -19.01
N GLN A 34 -33.11 25.32 -18.10
CA GLN A 34 -33.12 24.96 -16.68
C GLN A 34 -34.54 24.39 -16.42
N THR A 35 -34.65 23.29 -15.66
CA THR A 35 -35.66 22.95 -14.62
C THR A 35 -37.21 22.98 -14.83
N ILE A 36 -37.87 21.86 -14.41
CA ILE A 36 -38.98 21.73 -13.42
C ILE A 36 -40.42 22.16 -13.85
N ILE A 37 -41.58 21.58 -13.45
CA ILE A 37 -42.12 20.28 -12.92
C ILE A 37 -43.67 20.50 -12.81
N THR A 38 -44.49 19.46 -13.06
CA THR A 38 -45.91 19.20 -12.63
C THR A 38 -47.06 20.12 -13.11
N THR A 39 -48.28 19.66 -13.45
CA THR A 39 -49.27 18.91 -12.65
C THR A 39 -50.48 18.39 -13.48
N ASN A 40 -50.94 17.19 -13.12
CA ASN A 40 -52.30 16.63 -12.93
C ASN A 40 -53.50 16.72 -13.93
N GLU A 41 -53.94 15.50 -14.28
CA GLU A 41 -55.31 14.90 -14.24
C GLU A 41 -56.49 15.45 -15.08
N SER A 42 -56.97 14.63 -16.04
CA SER A 42 -58.28 13.93 -15.98
C SER A 42 -58.68 13.20 -17.28
N GLY A 43 -59.02 11.90 -17.16
CA GLY A 43 -60.23 11.30 -17.75
C GLY A 43 -60.32 10.86 -19.24
N LEU A 44 -60.22 9.53 -19.43
CA LEU A 44 -61.04 8.64 -20.30
C LEU A 44 -60.71 8.41 -21.81
N ASN A 45 -60.13 7.21 -22.01
CA ASN A 45 -60.43 6.16 -23.01
C ASN A 45 -60.01 6.24 -24.49
N ASN A 46 -59.30 5.15 -24.86
CA ASN A 46 -59.21 4.43 -26.13
C ASN A 46 -58.30 4.97 -27.25
N SER A 47 -57.07 4.41 -27.34
CA SER A 47 -56.55 3.71 -28.54
C SER A 47 -55.03 3.47 -28.43
N GLU A 48 -54.61 2.21 -28.59
CA GLU A 48 -53.29 1.71 -29.06
C GLU A 48 -51.97 2.30 -28.52
N PRO A 49 -51.07 1.49 -27.90
CA PRO A 49 -49.70 1.90 -27.66
C PRO A 49 -48.81 1.61 -28.87
N THR A 50 -48.33 2.65 -29.53
CA THR A 50 -47.11 2.60 -30.34
C THR A 50 -45.90 2.56 -29.41
N GLU A 51 -45.39 1.37 -29.12
CA GLU A 51 -44.01 1.15 -28.69
C GLU A 51 -43.07 1.24 -29.91
N GLN A 52 -42.19 2.23 -29.92
CA GLN A 52 -40.86 2.09 -30.52
C GLN A 52 -39.84 2.30 -29.41
N SER A 53 -39.54 1.22 -28.69
CA SER A 53 -38.29 1.09 -27.95
C SER A 53 -37.26 0.43 -28.88
N SER A 54 -36.09 1.05 -28.95
CA SER A 54 -34.93 0.58 -29.69
C SER A 54 -34.46 -0.80 -29.19
N LEU A 55 -34.28 -1.74 -30.12
CA LEU A 55 -33.75 -3.08 -29.91
C LEU A 55 -32.37 -3.08 -29.20
N PRO A 56 -32.08 -4.03 -28.30
CA PRO A 56 -30.74 -4.23 -27.74
C PRO A 56 -29.78 -4.88 -28.76
N GLU A 57 -28.51 -4.44 -28.76
CA GLU A 57 -27.45 -4.88 -29.69
C GLU A 57 -26.98 -6.34 -29.47
N LYS A 58 -26.42 -6.93 -30.53
CA LYS A 58 -26.25 -8.38 -30.82
C LYS A 58 -24.89 -8.96 -30.38
N PRO A 59 -24.73 -10.31 -30.28
CA PRO A 59 -23.42 -10.96 -30.14
C PRO A 59 -22.45 -10.56 -31.26
N VAL A 60 -21.19 -10.29 -30.90
CA VAL A 60 -20.18 -9.82 -31.86
C VAL A 60 -19.43 -11.01 -32.47
N LEU A 61 -19.65 -11.26 -33.77
CA LEU A 61 -18.89 -12.26 -34.54
C LEU A 61 -17.41 -11.86 -34.63
N GLN A 62 -16.51 -12.77 -34.25
CA GLN A 62 -15.08 -12.53 -34.27
C GLN A 62 -14.34 -13.37 -35.33
N PRO A 63 -13.27 -12.82 -35.94
CA PRO A 63 -12.54 -13.48 -37.01
C PRO A 63 -11.59 -14.61 -36.54
N LYS A 64 -11.32 -14.73 -35.23
CA LYS A 64 -10.43 -15.75 -34.63
C LYS A 64 -10.74 -15.94 -33.14
N GLU A 65 -10.29 -17.05 -32.57
CA GLU A 65 -10.41 -17.39 -31.15
C GLU A 65 -9.80 -16.31 -30.24
N THR A 66 -10.46 -16.01 -29.11
CA THR A 66 -9.97 -15.09 -28.09
C THR A 66 -10.22 -15.62 -26.67
N ALA A 67 -9.69 -14.94 -25.66
CA ALA A 67 -10.04 -15.27 -24.28
C ALA A 67 -11.49 -14.83 -24.00
N PRO A 68 -12.36 -15.70 -23.43
CA PRO A 68 -13.72 -15.33 -23.11
C PRO A 68 -13.78 -14.11 -22.19
N VAL A 69 -14.60 -13.12 -22.54
CA VAL A 69 -14.76 -11.90 -21.72
C VAL A 69 -15.53 -12.26 -20.45
N THR A 70 -14.90 -12.09 -19.28
CA THR A 70 -15.51 -12.44 -17.99
C THR A 70 -16.64 -11.47 -17.62
N GLY A 71 -17.83 -12.02 -17.43
CA GLY A 71 -19.01 -11.34 -16.90
C GLY A 71 -19.33 -11.74 -15.47
N ASN A 72 -20.03 -10.87 -14.74
CA ASN A 72 -20.55 -11.14 -13.40
C ASN A 72 -22.07 -11.30 -13.47
N TYR A 73 -22.55 -12.51 -13.17
CA TYR A 73 -23.95 -12.88 -13.21
C TYR A 73 -24.46 -13.10 -11.79
N VAL A 74 -25.58 -12.46 -11.45
CA VAL A 74 -26.20 -12.55 -10.12
C VAL A 74 -27.64 -13.02 -10.31
N LEU A 75 -27.97 -14.15 -9.68
CA LEU A 75 -29.36 -14.61 -9.60
C LEU A 75 -29.91 -14.25 -8.22
N ASN A 76 -31.03 -13.53 -8.20
CA ASN A 76 -31.74 -13.17 -6.98
C ASN A 76 -32.91 -14.12 -6.72
N ASP A 77 -33.21 -14.35 -5.44
CA ASP A 77 -34.40 -15.09 -5.00
C ASP A 77 -35.68 -14.22 -5.10
N THR A 78 -36.82 -14.82 -4.76
CA THR A 78 -38.13 -14.15 -4.77
C THR A 78 -38.24 -12.96 -3.80
N ALA A 79 -37.29 -12.79 -2.88
CA ALA A 79 -37.20 -11.65 -1.97
C ALA A 79 -36.19 -10.58 -2.46
N GLY A 80 -35.68 -10.71 -3.69
CA GLY A 80 -34.72 -9.77 -4.29
C GLY A 80 -33.29 -9.93 -3.78
N LYS A 81 -32.97 -11.04 -3.09
CA LYS A 81 -31.67 -11.29 -2.47
C LYS A 81 -30.79 -12.22 -3.32
N PRO A 82 -29.49 -11.94 -3.49
CA PRO A 82 -28.62 -12.76 -4.33
C PRO A 82 -28.46 -14.16 -3.75
N CYS A 83 -28.81 -15.19 -4.53
CA CYS A 83 -28.74 -16.61 -4.17
C CYS A 83 -27.56 -17.32 -4.87
N ILE A 84 -27.15 -16.85 -6.05
CA ILE A 84 -25.94 -17.29 -6.75
C ILE A 84 -25.21 -16.05 -7.28
N LYS A 85 -23.88 -16.02 -7.12
CA LYS A 85 -23.00 -15.14 -7.89
C LYS A 85 -22.02 -15.98 -8.69
N VAL A 86 -21.91 -15.71 -9.99
CA VAL A 86 -20.95 -16.37 -10.86
C VAL A 86 -20.18 -15.34 -11.67
N SER A 87 -18.85 -15.43 -11.62
CA SER A 87 -17.96 -14.72 -12.52
C SER A 87 -17.43 -15.71 -13.54
N MET A 88 -17.82 -15.57 -14.81
CA MET A 88 -17.36 -16.44 -15.89
C MET A 88 -17.39 -15.72 -17.24
N GLY A 89 -16.50 -16.11 -18.17
CA GLY A 89 -16.59 -15.74 -19.58
C GLY A 89 -17.07 -16.92 -20.42
N VAL A 90 -17.88 -16.65 -21.45
CA VAL A 90 -18.45 -17.67 -22.36
C VAL A 90 -18.15 -17.29 -23.81
N GLU A 91 -17.53 -18.20 -24.56
CA GLU A 91 -17.32 -18.09 -26.00
C GLU A 91 -17.95 -19.30 -26.71
N TYR A 92 -18.77 -19.06 -27.74
CA TYR A 92 -19.33 -20.11 -28.60
C TYR A 92 -18.48 -20.27 -29.85
N ILE A 93 -18.27 -21.51 -30.27
CA ILE A 93 -17.52 -21.87 -31.46
C ILE A 93 -18.44 -22.68 -32.37
N VAL A 94 -18.81 -22.11 -33.51
CA VAL A 94 -19.65 -22.79 -34.52
C VAL A 94 -18.77 -23.19 -35.71
N ILE A 95 -18.80 -24.46 -36.08
CA ILE A 95 -17.97 -25.03 -37.15
C ILE A 95 -18.86 -25.41 -38.33
N GLU A 96 -18.88 -24.59 -39.38
CA GLU A 96 -19.60 -24.89 -40.61
C GLU A 96 -18.65 -25.07 -41.79
N LYS A 97 -18.81 -26.17 -42.56
CA LYS A 97 -18.01 -26.44 -43.77
C LYS A 97 -16.49 -26.30 -43.56
N LYS A 98 -16.00 -26.75 -42.39
CA LYS A 98 -14.59 -26.66 -41.94
C LYS A 98 -14.08 -25.24 -41.64
N LYS A 99 -14.96 -24.24 -41.46
CA LYS A 99 -14.61 -22.91 -40.96
C LYS A 99 -15.22 -22.72 -39.57
N ALA A 100 -14.40 -22.27 -38.62
CA ALA A 100 -14.83 -21.94 -37.27
C ALA A 100 -15.20 -20.44 -37.19
N SER A 101 -16.35 -20.16 -36.59
CA SER A 101 -16.83 -18.83 -36.24
C SER A 101 -16.91 -18.72 -34.73
N TYR A 102 -16.36 -17.64 -34.17
CA TYR A 102 -16.24 -17.42 -32.73
C TYR A 102 -17.18 -16.30 -32.29
N PHE A 103 -17.92 -16.53 -31.21
CA PHE A 103 -18.88 -15.57 -30.67
C PHE A 103 -18.64 -15.42 -29.16
N ASN A 104 -18.13 -14.26 -28.76
CA ASN A 104 -18.08 -13.92 -27.34
C ASN A 104 -19.45 -13.44 -26.87
N LEU A 105 -19.86 -13.94 -25.70
CA LEU A 105 -21.02 -13.44 -25.02
C LEU A 105 -20.67 -12.12 -24.32
N ASP A 106 -21.36 -11.03 -24.69
CA ASP A 106 -21.16 -9.73 -24.04
C ASP A 106 -21.87 -9.73 -22.67
N PRO A 107 -21.13 -9.57 -21.55
CA PRO A 107 -21.73 -9.52 -20.23
C PRO A 107 -22.74 -8.39 -20.02
N SER A 108 -22.59 -7.28 -20.76
CA SER A 108 -23.43 -6.08 -20.58
C SER A 108 -24.84 -6.24 -21.14
N THR A 109 -25.04 -7.17 -22.08
CA THR A 109 -26.32 -7.43 -22.76
C THR A 109 -26.92 -8.79 -22.38
N THR A 110 -26.19 -9.60 -21.63
CA THR A 110 -26.66 -10.92 -21.18
C THR A 110 -27.53 -10.81 -19.94
N LEU A 111 -28.76 -11.31 -20.04
CA LEU A 111 -29.66 -11.38 -18.89
C LEU A 111 -29.49 -12.70 -18.15
N ALA A 112 -29.13 -12.63 -16.87
CA ALA A 112 -29.15 -13.76 -15.96
C ALA A 112 -30.55 -13.94 -15.37
N THR A 113 -31.17 -15.10 -15.64
CA THR A 113 -32.48 -15.49 -15.11
C THR A 113 -32.36 -16.86 -14.44
N GLY A 114 -33.41 -17.36 -13.78
CA GLY A 114 -33.33 -18.67 -13.15
C GLY A 114 -34.20 -18.85 -11.90
N ARG A 115 -33.97 -19.92 -11.16
CA ARG A 115 -34.68 -20.23 -9.90
C ARG A 115 -33.73 -20.62 -8.77
N CYS A 116 -34.01 -20.13 -7.57
CA CYS A 116 -33.31 -20.50 -6.34
C CYS A 116 -34.20 -21.46 -5.53
N GLY A 117 -33.91 -22.76 -5.54
CA GLY A 117 -34.64 -23.78 -4.79
C GLY A 117 -33.90 -24.24 -3.52
N GLN A 118 -34.57 -25.02 -2.66
CA GLN A 118 -33.96 -25.56 -1.44
C GLN A 118 -32.94 -26.69 -1.70
N LYS A 119 -33.10 -27.42 -2.81
CA LYS A 119 -32.26 -28.58 -3.19
C LYS A 119 -31.44 -28.34 -4.46
N GLU A 120 -31.81 -27.36 -5.26
CA GLU A 120 -31.14 -27.02 -6.51
C GLU A 120 -31.29 -25.52 -6.77
N ALA A 121 -30.38 -24.95 -7.55
CA ALA A 121 -30.55 -23.63 -8.12
C ALA A 121 -30.15 -23.67 -9.60
N VAL A 122 -30.91 -23.00 -10.46
CA VAL A 122 -30.69 -22.99 -11.91
C VAL A 122 -30.40 -21.57 -12.32
N LEU A 123 -29.24 -21.33 -12.94
CA LEU A 123 -28.87 -20.08 -13.58
C LEU A 123 -29.00 -20.23 -15.10
N SER A 124 -29.87 -19.43 -15.70
CA SER A 124 -30.15 -19.40 -17.12
C SER A 124 -29.60 -18.11 -17.73
N LEU A 125 -28.60 -18.22 -18.62
CA LEU A 125 -28.07 -17.10 -19.38
C LEU A 125 -28.76 -17.04 -20.74
N ALA A 126 -29.62 -16.03 -20.94
CA ALA A 126 -30.36 -15.86 -22.18
C ALA A 126 -29.54 -15.03 -23.18
N ILE A 127 -29.45 -15.51 -24.43
CA ILE A 127 -28.85 -14.76 -25.54
C ILE A 127 -29.96 -14.00 -26.26
N VAL A 128 -30.02 -12.69 -26.05
CA VAL A 128 -31.07 -11.85 -26.61
C VAL A 128 -30.88 -11.70 -28.13
N GLY A 129 -31.92 -12.03 -28.91
CA GLY A 129 -31.98 -11.79 -30.36
C GLY A 129 -32.13 -13.03 -31.25
N GLU A 130 -31.67 -14.22 -30.83
CA GLU A 130 -31.78 -15.46 -31.63
C GLU A 130 -32.42 -16.66 -30.90
N GLY A 131 -32.93 -16.48 -29.68
CA GLY A 131 -33.81 -17.45 -29.01
C GLY A 131 -33.12 -18.61 -28.29
N GLY A 132 -31.81 -18.54 -28.04
CA GLY A 132 -31.06 -19.53 -27.27
C GLY A 132 -30.86 -19.16 -25.79
N TYR A 133 -30.82 -20.16 -24.92
CA TYR A 133 -30.43 -20.03 -23.51
C TYR A 133 -29.37 -21.08 -23.15
N LEU A 134 -28.56 -20.76 -22.14
CA LEU A 134 -27.63 -21.68 -21.48
C LEU A 134 -28.07 -21.85 -20.03
N ASP A 135 -28.57 -23.03 -19.69
CA ASP A 135 -28.92 -23.38 -18.32
C ASP A 135 -27.75 -24.04 -17.61
N LEU A 136 -27.45 -23.55 -16.41
CA LEU A 136 -26.49 -24.11 -15.46
C LEU A 136 -27.25 -24.49 -14.21
N THR A 137 -27.43 -25.80 -13.99
CA THR A 137 -28.10 -26.32 -12.80
C THR A 137 -27.08 -26.70 -11.73
N PHE A 138 -27.34 -26.30 -10.49
CA PHE A 138 -26.51 -26.57 -9.32
C PHE A 138 -27.34 -27.35 -8.30
N GLU A 139 -27.10 -28.66 -8.17
CA GLU A 139 -27.79 -29.51 -7.18
C GLU A 139 -27.03 -29.59 -5.84
N LYS A 140 -27.76 -29.56 -4.72
CA LYS A 140 -27.23 -29.58 -3.34
C LYS A 140 -26.89 -31.00 -2.84
N LYS A 141 -26.88 -32.00 -3.72
CA LYS A 141 -26.37 -33.35 -3.45
C LYS A 141 -25.79 -33.92 -4.74
N ASN A 142 -24.46 -34.13 -4.76
CA ASN A 142 -23.67 -34.86 -5.76
C ASN A 142 -24.24 -35.01 -7.20
N LYS A 143 -23.54 -34.32 -8.13
CA LYS A 143 -23.67 -34.29 -9.60
C LYS A 143 -24.85 -33.44 -10.09
N ALA A 144 -24.59 -32.51 -11.02
CA ALA A 144 -25.62 -31.68 -11.64
C ALA A 144 -25.30 -31.48 -13.12
N GLU A 145 -26.25 -31.78 -14.00
CA GLU A 145 -26.12 -31.61 -15.46
C GLU A 145 -27.49 -31.39 -16.11
N HIS A 146 -27.67 -30.30 -16.86
CA HIS A 146 -28.49 -30.23 -18.08
C HIS A 146 -28.09 -28.97 -18.87
N ILE A 147 -27.72 -29.12 -20.15
CA ILE A 147 -27.65 -28.01 -21.13
C ILE A 147 -28.78 -28.25 -22.13
N LEU A 148 -29.75 -27.34 -22.18
CA LEU A 148 -30.73 -27.27 -23.26
C LEU A 148 -30.50 -25.96 -24.00
N SER A 149 -30.16 -26.02 -25.28
CA SER A 149 -30.18 -24.85 -26.14
C SER A 149 -30.92 -25.16 -27.44
N PRO A 150 -31.98 -24.40 -27.80
CA PRO A 150 -32.54 -24.43 -29.13
C PRO A 150 -31.82 -23.38 -29.98
N LEU A 151 -30.86 -23.82 -30.80
CA LEU A 151 -30.47 -23.06 -31.99
C LEU A 151 -31.25 -23.65 -33.17
N GLY A 152 -32.44 -23.10 -33.43
CA GLY A 152 -33.36 -23.52 -34.49
C GLY A 152 -34.23 -24.74 -34.15
N ASN A 153 -35.02 -25.20 -35.13
CA ASN A 153 -36.08 -26.25 -35.03
C ASN A 153 -35.61 -27.67 -34.62
N LYS A 154 -34.48 -27.81 -33.90
CA LYS A 154 -33.99 -29.07 -33.36
C LYS A 154 -33.52 -28.88 -31.92
N ASN A 155 -34.11 -29.65 -31.00
CA ASN A 155 -33.65 -29.80 -29.64
C ASN A 155 -32.40 -30.70 -29.62
N TYR A 156 -31.31 -30.24 -29.01
CA TYR A 156 -30.15 -31.07 -28.71
C TYR A 156 -30.09 -31.37 -27.21
N PRO A 157 -30.73 -32.45 -26.74
CA PRO A 157 -30.55 -32.90 -25.36
C PRO A 157 -29.16 -33.55 -25.21
N GLY A 158 -28.32 -32.99 -24.34
CA GLY A 158 -27.06 -33.59 -23.92
C GLY A 158 -27.06 -33.81 -22.41
N VAL A 159 -26.74 -35.03 -21.98
CA VAL A 159 -26.33 -35.36 -20.60
C VAL A 159 -24.83 -35.62 -20.66
N ILE A 160 -24.03 -34.99 -19.81
CA ILE A 160 -22.57 -35.07 -19.82
C ILE A 160 -22.13 -35.77 -18.54
N GLU A 161 -22.40 -37.07 -18.37
CA GLU A 161 -22.05 -37.78 -17.14
C GLU A 161 -20.53 -37.83 -16.95
N HIS A 162 -19.97 -36.82 -16.28
CA HIS A 162 -18.56 -36.82 -15.90
C HIS A 162 -18.44 -36.98 -14.39
N GLU A 163 -17.95 -38.16 -13.97
CA GLU A 163 -17.54 -38.37 -12.60
C GLU A 163 -16.35 -37.47 -12.26
N LYS A 164 -16.66 -36.39 -11.52
CA LYS A 164 -15.75 -35.39 -10.96
C LYS A 164 -15.16 -34.43 -11.99
N LEU A 165 -15.95 -33.42 -12.37
CA LEU A 165 -15.36 -32.17 -12.91
C LEU A 165 -14.50 -31.46 -11.85
N PHE A 166 -14.83 -31.59 -10.55
CA PHE A 166 -14.14 -30.86 -9.48
C PHE A 166 -14.10 -31.67 -8.16
N PRO A 167 -12.98 -31.71 -7.40
CA PRO A 167 -13.00 -32.13 -6.02
C PRO A 167 -13.69 -31.06 -5.15
N THR A 168 -14.70 -31.43 -4.37
CA THR A 168 -15.43 -30.52 -3.48
C THR A 168 -15.20 -30.88 -2.02
N ALA A 169 -14.66 -29.94 -1.24
CA ALA A 169 -14.82 -29.92 0.22
C ALA A 169 -16.21 -29.39 0.60
N ALA A 170 -16.68 -29.73 1.79
CA ALA A 170 -18.03 -29.44 2.25
C ALA A 170 -18.19 -27.99 2.77
N ASP A 171 -18.06 -26.99 1.89
CA ASP A 171 -18.24 -25.56 2.16
C ASP A 171 -18.08 -24.73 0.85
N HIS A 172 -19.20 -24.33 0.24
CA HIS A 172 -19.25 -24.04 -1.20
C HIS A 172 -18.90 -22.61 -1.61
N SER A 173 -17.62 -22.36 -1.89
CA SER A 173 -17.17 -21.43 -2.94
C SER A 173 -16.20 -22.16 -3.87
N LEU A 174 -16.37 -22.02 -5.18
CA LEU A 174 -15.63 -22.79 -6.18
C LEU A 174 -14.85 -21.83 -7.08
N LYS A 175 -13.53 -22.01 -7.18
CA LYS A 175 -12.66 -21.20 -8.03
C LYS A 175 -11.89 -22.13 -8.96
N CYS A 176 -12.09 -21.96 -10.27
CA CYS A 176 -11.40 -22.69 -11.33
C CYS A 176 -10.54 -21.71 -12.12
N ASN A 177 -9.23 -21.98 -12.18
CA ASN A 177 -8.27 -21.12 -12.87
C ASN A 177 -8.01 -21.56 -14.33
N SER A 178 -8.56 -22.70 -14.78
CA SER A 178 -8.33 -23.24 -16.13
C SER A 178 -9.53 -22.98 -17.08
N GLN A 179 -9.23 -22.76 -18.36
CA GLN A 179 -10.24 -22.71 -19.42
C GLN A 179 -10.76 -24.13 -19.70
N THR A 180 -12.06 -24.27 -19.94
CA THR A 180 -12.69 -25.57 -20.23
C THR A 180 -13.55 -25.47 -21.49
N GLU A 181 -13.33 -26.35 -22.47
CA GLU A 181 -14.08 -26.41 -23.73
C GLU A 181 -15.04 -27.62 -23.71
N PHE A 182 -16.31 -27.39 -24.03
CA PHE A 182 -17.37 -28.38 -24.08
C PHE A 182 -17.83 -28.59 -25.53
N HIS A 183 -17.89 -29.84 -25.97
CA HIS A 183 -18.36 -30.20 -27.30
C HIS A 183 -19.84 -30.59 -27.23
N LEU A 184 -20.72 -29.67 -27.64
CA LEU A 184 -22.17 -29.85 -27.51
C LEU A 184 -22.78 -30.57 -28.73
N ALA A 185 -22.17 -30.41 -29.90
CA ALA A 185 -22.53 -31.11 -31.13
C ALA A 185 -21.32 -31.19 -32.08
N GLU A 186 -21.44 -31.93 -33.19
CA GLU A 186 -20.39 -32.07 -34.22
C GLU A 186 -19.88 -30.70 -34.72
N ASN A 187 -20.76 -29.69 -34.75
CA ASN A 187 -20.51 -28.35 -35.25
C ASN A 187 -20.62 -27.23 -34.19
N LEU A 188 -20.79 -27.56 -32.90
CA LEU A 188 -20.97 -26.55 -31.84
C LEU A 188 -20.14 -26.88 -30.61
N ARG A 189 -19.35 -25.89 -30.17
CA ARG A 189 -18.57 -25.97 -28.93
C ARG A 189 -18.77 -24.72 -28.08
N VAL A 190 -18.58 -24.86 -26.78
CA VAL A 190 -18.65 -23.76 -25.80
C VAL A 190 -17.37 -23.75 -24.98
N LYS A 191 -16.69 -22.62 -24.95
CA LYS A 191 -15.47 -22.42 -24.17
C LYS A 191 -15.78 -21.52 -22.97
N LEU A 192 -15.51 -22.01 -21.76
CA LEU A 192 -15.61 -21.27 -20.52
C LEU A 192 -14.23 -20.76 -20.08
N GLY A 193 -14.16 -19.49 -19.70
CA GLY A 193 -12.99 -18.89 -19.03
C GLY A 193 -12.86 -19.34 -17.57
N PRO A 194 -11.85 -18.83 -16.83
CA PRO A 194 -11.73 -19.05 -15.39
C PRO A 194 -13.05 -18.72 -14.68
N LEU A 195 -13.50 -19.64 -13.83
CA LEU A 195 -14.82 -19.61 -13.21
C LEU A 195 -14.69 -19.39 -11.71
N GLN A 196 -15.36 -18.36 -11.20
CA GLN A 196 -15.52 -18.17 -9.75
C GLN A 196 -17.01 -18.23 -9.41
N PHE A 197 -17.37 -19.17 -8.56
CA PHE A 197 -18.74 -19.44 -8.13
C PHE A 197 -18.86 -19.29 -6.62
N GLN A 198 -19.89 -18.57 -6.18
CA GLN A 198 -20.28 -18.48 -4.77
C GLN A 198 -21.75 -18.89 -4.64
N ALA A 199 -21.98 -20.02 -3.95
CA ALA A 199 -23.33 -20.44 -3.54
C ALA A 199 -23.57 -19.99 -2.09
N PHE A 200 -24.68 -19.29 -1.85
CA PHE A 200 -25.03 -18.85 -0.50
C PHE A 200 -25.86 -19.93 0.22
N LYS A 201 -25.46 -20.29 1.44
CA LYS A 201 -26.28 -21.16 2.31
C LYS A 201 -27.46 -20.34 2.83
N LEU A 202 -28.66 -20.63 2.34
CA LEU A 202 -29.92 -20.22 2.97
C LEU A 202 -30.27 -21.26 4.04
N THR A 203 -30.28 -20.84 5.31
CA THR A 203 -30.84 -21.63 6.42
C THR A 203 -32.09 -20.92 6.92
N ASN A 204 -33.25 -21.58 6.83
CA ASN A 204 -34.55 -21.11 7.34
C ASN A 204 -34.97 -19.71 6.86
N GLY A 205 -34.79 -19.39 5.56
CA GLY A 205 -35.22 -18.10 5.01
C GLY A 205 -34.39 -16.90 5.51
N LYS A 206 -33.25 -17.15 6.17
CA LYS A 206 -32.23 -16.16 6.52
C LYS A 206 -30.92 -16.54 5.81
N PHE A 207 -30.10 -15.53 5.46
CA PHE A 207 -28.72 -15.77 5.05
C PHE A 207 -28.01 -16.50 6.19
N GLY A 208 -27.21 -17.52 5.86
CA GLY A 208 -26.55 -18.40 6.82
C GLY A 208 -25.83 -17.63 7.94
N GLU A 209 -25.78 -18.26 9.12
CA GLU A 209 -24.84 -17.86 10.16
C GLU A 209 -23.44 -17.68 9.55
N GLY A 210 -22.74 -16.59 9.89
CA GLY A 210 -21.35 -16.42 9.48
C GLY A 210 -21.05 -15.62 8.22
N ARG A 211 -21.85 -14.61 7.84
CA ARG A 211 -21.49 -13.72 6.70
C ARG A 211 -21.20 -12.29 7.13
N ILE A 212 -19.97 -11.83 6.90
CA ILE A 212 -19.57 -10.43 7.04
C ILE A 212 -19.80 -9.73 5.70
N GLU A 213 -20.87 -8.93 5.60
CA GLU A 213 -21.17 -8.13 4.41
C GLU A 213 -20.79 -6.65 4.57
N LYS A 214 -20.62 -6.21 5.82
CA LYS A 214 -20.16 -4.89 6.18
C LYS A 214 -19.22 -4.99 7.38
N VAL A 215 -18.01 -4.46 7.23
CA VAL A 215 -16.98 -4.44 8.26
C VAL A 215 -16.59 -3.00 8.58
N LEU A 216 -16.55 -2.67 9.87
CA LEU A 216 -15.95 -1.43 10.34
C LEU A 216 -14.46 -1.67 10.60
N ILE A 217 -13.62 -0.79 10.09
CA ILE A 217 -12.18 -0.83 10.33
C ILE A 217 -11.87 0.20 11.41
N ALA A 218 -11.63 -0.28 12.64
CA ALA A 218 -11.37 0.54 13.82
C ALA A 218 -9.89 0.97 13.89
N ASN A 219 -9.39 1.55 12.79
CA ASN A 219 -8.00 1.96 12.64
C ASN A 219 -7.87 3.06 11.57
N ARG A 220 -6.63 3.48 11.27
CA ARG A 220 -6.29 4.54 10.32
C ARG A 220 -5.12 4.16 9.41
N GLY A 221 -4.80 5.04 8.46
CA GLY A 221 -3.55 4.96 7.71
C GLY A 221 -3.44 3.72 6.83
N GLU A 222 -2.22 3.18 6.70
CA GLU A 222 -1.95 2.09 5.75
C GLU A 222 -2.76 0.83 6.06
N ILE A 223 -2.87 0.44 7.34
CA ILE A 223 -3.56 -0.79 7.73
C ILE A 223 -5.06 -0.71 7.47
N ALA A 224 -5.66 0.48 7.63
CA ALA A 224 -7.05 0.67 7.26
C ALA A 224 -7.25 0.46 5.75
N CYS A 225 -6.36 1.02 4.94
CA CYS A 225 -6.37 0.83 3.49
C CYS A 225 -6.11 -0.64 3.10
N ARG A 226 -5.17 -1.32 3.77
CA ARG A 226 -4.85 -2.75 3.59
C ARG A 226 -6.06 -3.63 3.81
N VAL A 227 -6.81 -3.40 4.88
CA VAL A 227 -8.02 -4.16 5.20
C VAL A 227 -9.12 -3.88 4.19
N MET A 228 -9.34 -2.60 3.84
CA MET A 228 -10.33 -2.19 2.85
C MET A 228 -10.04 -2.76 1.46
N ARG A 229 -8.77 -2.90 1.06
CA ARG A 229 -8.39 -3.50 -0.23
C ARG A 229 -8.91 -4.95 -0.33
N THR A 230 -8.68 -5.75 0.71
CA THR A 230 -9.16 -7.13 0.75
C THR A 230 -10.68 -7.20 0.92
N ALA A 231 -11.28 -6.38 1.79
CA ALA A 231 -12.73 -6.30 1.93
C ALA A 231 -13.41 -6.02 0.57
N LYS A 232 -12.91 -5.04 -0.18
CA LYS A 232 -13.40 -4.71 -1.53
C LYS A 232 -13.23 -5.86 -2.52
N LYS A 233 -12.08 -6.53 -2.55
CA LYS A 233 -11.83 -7.73 -3.36
C LYS A 233 -12.83 -8.85 -3.06
N MET A 234 -13.23 -8.99 -1.80
CA MET A 234 -14.22 -9.98 -1.34
C MET A 234 -15.68 -9.52 -1.53
N GLY A 235 -15.93 -8.28 -1.95
CA GLY A 235 -17.26 -7.70 -2.05
C GLY A 235 -17.92 -7.39 -0.69
N VAL A 236 -17.10 -7.17 0.34
CA VAL A 236 -17.51 -6.73 1.69
C VAL A 236 -17.45 -5.21 1.76
N ARG A 237 -18.54 -4.57 2.18
CA ARG A 237 -18.58 -3.11 2.36
C ARG A 237 -17.73 -2.69 3.55
N SER A 238 -17.09 -1.54 3.43
CA SER A 238 -16.13 -1.03 4.40
C SER A 238 -16.60 0.27 5.04
N VAL A 239 -16.48 0.34 6.37
CA VAL A 239 -16.76 1.54 7.16
C VAL A 239 -15.47 2.02 7.83
N ALA A 240 -15.07 3.25 7.54
CA ALA A 240 -13.97 3.92 8.22
C ALA A 240 -14.44 4.70 9.44
N VAL A 241 -13.58 4.78 10.45
CA VAL A 241 -13.65 5.82 11.49
C VAL A 241 -12.48 6.78 11.33
N TYR A 242 -12.68 8.04 11.71
CA TYR A 242 -11.61 9.05 11.62
C TYR A 242 -11.69 10.12 12.70
N SER A 243 -10.53 10.62 13.13
CA SER A 243 -10.42 11.82 13.97
C SER A 243 -10.48 13.08 13.12
N ASP A 244 -10.62 14.25 13.74
CA ASP A 244 -10.58 15.53 13.02
C ASP A 244 -9.30 15.74 12.18
N ALA A 245 -8.16 15.22 12.63
CA ALA A 245 -6.89 15.29 11.90
C ALA A 245 -6.88 14.40 10.63
N ASP A 246 -7.63 13.30 10.63
CA ASP A 246 -7.66 12.34 9.51
C ASP A 246 -8.84 12.58 8.54
N ARG A 247 -9.56 13.71 8.65
CA ARG A 247 -10.75 14.01 7.83
C ARG A 247 -10.53 13.86 6.32
N HIS A 248 -9.33 14.15 5.85
CA HIS A 248 -8.96 14.07 4.42
C HIS A 248 -7.99 12.92 4.11
N SER A 249 -7.77 12.01 5.06
CA SER A 249 -6.84 10.89 4.91
C SER A 249 -7.28 9.90 3.84
N MET A 250 -6.30 9.14 3.33
CA MET A 250 -6.51 8.17 2.26
C MET A 250 -7.55 7.09 2.61
N HIS A 251 -7.60 6.60 3.85
CA HIS A 251 -8.52 5.54 4.25
C HIS A 251 -9.97 6.03 4.35
N VAL A 252 -10.18 7.30 4.74
CA VAL A 252 -11.51 7.93 4.74
C VAL A 252 -12.05 8.02 3.32
N ALA A 253 -11.23 8.46 2.37
CA ALA A 253 -11.62 8.55 0.97
C ALA A 253 -11.76 7.19 0.27
N MET A 254 -11.22 6.10 0.86
CA MET A 254 -11.25 4.75 0.29
C MET A 254 -12.49 3.95 0.74
N ALA A 255 -13.00 4.22 1.94
CA ALA A 255 -14.13 3.50 2.51
C ALA A 255 -15.45 3.81 1.80
N ASP A 256 -16.41 2.88 1.89
CA ASP A 256 -17.76 3.09 1.36
C ASP A 256 -18.56 4.08 2.24
N GLU A 257 -18.29 4.06 3.55
CA GLU A 257 -18.86 4.99 4.54
C GLU A 257 -17.76 5.41 5.53
N ALA A 258 -17.80 6.65 6.02
CA ALA A 258 -16.83 7.14 7.00
C ALA A 258 -17.49 8.01 8.08
N TYR A 259 -17.06 7.83 9.33
CA TYR A 259 -17.64 8.52 10.49
C TYR A 259 -16.58 9.18 11.37
N ASN A 260 -16.83 10.44 11.74
CA ASN A 260 -15.96 11.16 12.66
C ASN A 260 -16.16 10.64 14.09
N ILE A 261 -15.06 10.37 14.79
CA ILE A 261 -15.02 9.91 16.18
C ILE A 261 -14.36 10.93 17.12
N GLY A 262 -14.24 12.19 16.70
CA GLY A 262 -13.83 13.31 17.54
C GLY A 262 -12.40 13.84 17.30
N PRO A 263 -11.81 14.53 18.30
CA PRO A 263 -10.57 15.27 18.14
C PRO A 263 -9.34 14.42 17.83
N ALA A 264 -8.25 15.08 17.43
CA ALA A 264 -7.02 14.43 16.97
C ALA A 264 -6.36 13.50 18.01
N ALA A 265 -6.41 13.83 19.30
CA ALA A 265 -5.78 13.01 20.34
C ALA A 265 -6.39 11.59 20.37
N SER A 266 -5.56 10.56 20.22
CA SER A 266 -6.01 9.16 20.10
C SER A 266 -6.88 8.69 21.26
N GLN A 267 -6.59 9.15 22.50
CA GLN A 267 -7.39 8.85 23.69
C GLN A 267 -8.84 9.33 23.60
N GLN A 268 -9.08 10.39 22.82
CA GLN A 268 -10.41 10.97 22.60
C GLN A 268 -11.04 10.52 21.28
N SER A 269 -10.33 9.74 20.46
CA SER A 269 -10.76 9.25 19.14
C SER A 269 -10.55 7.74 19.01
N TYR A 270 -9.47 7.27 18.39
CA TYR A 270 -9.26 5.85 18.03
C TYR A 270 -9.19 4.89 19.22
N LEU A 271 -8.87 5.37 20.43
CA LEU A 271 -8.89 4.59 21.68
C LEU A 271 -10.22 4.70 22.43
N SER A 272 -11.18 5.48 21.93
CA SER A 272 -12.51 5.60 22.54
C SER A 272 -13.40 4.44 22.10
N MET A 273 -13.42 3.37 22.91
CA MET A 273 -14.26 2.20 22.68
C MET A 273 -15.73 2.55 22.47
N GLU A 274 -16.25 3.48 23.28
CA GLU A 274 -17.65 3.94 23.21
C GLU A 274 -18.00 4.49 21.82
N LYS A 275 -17.16 5.40 21.30
CA LYS A 275 -17.40 6.03 19.98
C LYS A 275 -17.27 5.04 18.83
N VAL A 276 -16.27 4.17 18.88
CA VAL A 276 -16.09 3.13 17.85
C VAL A 276 -17.29 2.18 17.85
N MET A 277 -17.76 1.78 19.04
CA MET A 277 -18.94 0.92 19.19
C MET A 277 -20.23 1.60 18.71
N GLU A 278 -20.42 2.89 19.04
CA GLU A 278 -21.55 3.68 18.55
C GLU A 278 -21.60 3.69 17.01
N VAL A 279 -20.46 3.95 16.36
CA VAL A 279 -20.38 3.93 14.90
C VAL A 279 -20.63 2.53 14.34
N ALA A 280 -20.09 1.47 14.96
CA ALA A 280 -20.32 0.10 14.51
C ALA A 280 -21.82 -0.25 14.49
N LYS A 281 -22.54 0.13 15.55
CA LYS A 281 -24.01 -0.02 15.62
C LYS A 281 -24.74 0.85 14.60
N ARG A 282 -24.40 2.14 14.53
CA ARG A 282 -25.08 3.11 13.65
C ARG A 282 -24.91 2.79 12.17
N SER A 283 -23.74 2.31 11.77
CA SER A 283 -23.44 1.90 10.39
C SER A 283 -24.03 0.54 10.02
N GLY A 284 -24.53 -0.22 11.01
CA GLY A 284 -24.99 -1.59 10.81
C GLY A 284 -23.86 -2.55 10.43
N SER A 285 -22.65 -2.31 10.95
CA SER A 285 -21.50 -3.16 10.68
C SER A 285 -21.67 -4.51 11.39
N HIS A 286 -21.43 -5.61 10.67
CA HIS A 286 -21.54 -6.96 11.23
C HIS A 286 -20.30 -7.32 12.06
N ALA A 287 -19.16 -6.71 11.72
CA ALA A 287 -17.87 -7.01 12.29
C ALA A 287 -17.01 -5.76 12.44
N VAL A 288 -16.05 -5.80 13.36
CA VAL A 288 -15.01 -4.79 13.55
C VAL A 288 -13.66 -5.44 13.32
N HIS A 289 -12.89 -4.90 12.37
CA HIS A 289 -11.49 -5.22 12.18
C HIS A 289 -10.62 -4.17 12.89
N PRO A 290 -9.86 -4.53 13.94
CA PRO A 290 -9.13 -3.55 14.72
C PRO A 290 -7.78 -3.16 14.10
N GLY A 291 -7.29 -3.90 13.10
CA GLY A 291 -5.95 -3.68 12.53
C GLY A 291 -4.87 -4.04 13.55
N TYR A 292 -3.87 -3.17 13.70
CA TYR A 292 -2.84 -3.28 14.73
C TYR A 292 -2.72 -1.97 15.54
N GLY A 293 -2.19 -2.05 16.76
CA GLY A 293 -2.23 -0.91 17.69
C GLY A 293 -3.65 -0.55 18.12
N PHE A 294 -3.83 0.61 18.75
CA PHE A 294 -5.11 1.07 19.28
C PHE A 294 -5.85 0.00 20.11
N LEU A 295 -7.04 -0.42 19.69
CA LEU A 295 -7.92 -1.35 20.41
C LEU A 295 -7.73 -2.82 20.00
N SER A 296 -6.74 -3.14 19.16
CA SER A 296 -6.54 -4.50 18.62
C SER A 296 -6.18 -5.56 19.66
N GLU A 297 -5.57 -5.17 20.77
CA GLU A 297 -5.21 -6.06 21.88
C GLU A 297 -5.93 -5.64 23.17
N ASN A 298 -7.05 -4.92 23.04
CA ASN A 298 -7.85 -4.49 24.18
C ASN A 298 -8.92 -5.54 24.51
N THR A 299 -8.77 -6.18 25.68
CA THR A 299 -9.66 -7.26 26.13
C THR A 299 -11.10 -6.78 26.30
N GLU A 300 -11.28 -5.61 26.89
CA GLU A 300 -12.59 -5.02 27.18
C GLU A 300 -13.36 -4.69 25.90
N PHE A 301 -12.66 -4.23 24.86
CA PHE A 301 -13.24 -3.90 23.57
C PHE A 301 -13.70 -5.15 22.81
N ALA A 302 -12.89 -6.21 22.80
CA ALA A 302 -13.27 -7.49 22.20
C ALA A 302 -14.51 -8.10 22.91
N GLU A 303 -14.56 -8.00 24.24
CA GLU A 303 -15.72 -8.45 25.02
C GLU A 303 -16.97 -7.59 24.75
N ALA A 304 -16.80 -6.26 24.67
CA ALA A 304 -17.89 -5.36 24.33
C ALA A 304 -18.47 -5.65 22.93
N CYS A 305 -17.62 -5.92 21.92
CA CYS A 305 -18.09 -6.34 20.60
C CYS A 305 -18.98 -7.58 20.68
N LYS A 306 -18.54 -8.61 21.43
CA LYS A 306 -19.29 -9.85 21.63
C LYS A 306 -20.63 -9.62 22.32
N GLN A 307 -20.67 -8.79 23.37
CA GLN A 307 -21.91 -8.45 24.09
C GLN A 307 -22.94 -7.75 23.20
N GLU A 308 -22.46 -6.97 22.23
CA GLU A 308 -23.29 -6.22 21.29
C GLU A 308 -23.62 -6.99 20.01
N GLY A 309 -23.22 -8.27 19.92
CA GLY A 309 -23.45 -9.10 18.75
C GLY A 309 -22.65 -8.69 17.51
N ILE A 310 -21.55 -7.94 17.70
CA ILE A 310 -20.63 -7.52 16.64
C ILE A 310 -19.42 -8.45 16.65
N ILE A 311 -19.08 -9.00 15.49
CA ILE A 311 -17.94 -9.91 15.36
C ILE A 311 -16.63 -9.13 15.51
N PHE A 312 -15.86 -9.43 16.54
CA PHE A 312 -14.49 -8.94 16.65
C PHE A 312 -13.57 -9.79 15.76
N ILE A 313 -12.95 -9.19 14.74
CA ILE A 313 -12.04 -9.90 13.83
C ILE A 313 -10.65 -9.98 14.47
N GLY A 314 -10.49 -10.97 15.33
CA GLY A 314 -9.28 -11.23 16.10
C GLY A 314 -9.48 -12.42 17.05
N PRO A 315 -8.52 -12.68 17.94
CA PRO A 315 -8.64 -13.76 18.92
C PRO A 315 -9.72 -13.47 19.98
N PRO A 316 -10.21 -14.51 20.68
CA PRO A 316 -11.17 -14.31 21.76
C PRO A 316 -10.57 -13.47 22.89
N SER A 317 -11.42 -12.73 23.62
CA SER A 317 -11.04 -11.87 24.74
C SER A 317 -10.22 -12.60 25.81
N SER A 318 -10.45 -13.91 26.01
CA SER A 318 -9.63 -14.75 26.88
C SER A 318 -8.18 -14.86 26.41
N ALA A 319 -7.94 -15.13 25.13
CA ALA A 319 -6.59 -15.24 24.58
C ALA A 319 -5.84 -13.91 24.63
N ILE A 320 -6.53 -12.79 24.36
CA ILE A 320 -5.95 -11.43 24.48
C ILE A 320 -5.48 -11.20 25.92
N ARG A 321 -6.34 -11.49 26.92
CA ARG A 321 -6.00 -11.34 28.34
C ARG A 321 -4.87 -12.25 28.78
N ASP A 322 -4.92 -13.52 28.41
CA ASP A 322 -3.96 -14.54 28.83
C ASP A 322 -2.55 -14.20 28.31
N MET A 323 -2.45 -13.65 27.10
CA MET A 323 -1.18 -13.25 26.48
C MET A 323 -0.73 -11.83 26.86
N GLY A 324 -1.63 -10.95 27.29
CA GLY A 324 -1.29 -9.58 27.69
C GLY A 324 -0.49 -9.47 29.00
N ILE A 325 -0.50 -10.51 29.85
CA ILE A 325 0.26 -10.55 31.12
C ILE A 325 1.47 -11.47 30.96
N LYS A 326 2.69 -10.93 31.16
CA LYS A 326 3.95 -11.67 30.94
C LYS A 326 4.10 -12.93 31.81
N SER A 327 3.71 -12.87 33.08
CA SER A 327 3.79 -14.04 33.97
C SER A 327 2.81 -15.13 33.57
N THR A 328 1.55 -14.76 33.30
CA THR A 328 0.48 -15.66 32.84
C THR A 328 0.84 -16.33 31.52
N SER A 329 1.28 -15.55 30.53
CA SER A 329 1.66 -16.07 29.22
C SER A 329 2.80 -17.08 29.31
N LYS A 330 3.85 -16.79 30.08
CA LYS A 330 4.96 -17.72 30.29
C LYS A 330 4.55 -19.03 30.96
N TYR A 331 3.66 -18.96 31.96
CA TYR A 331 3.13 -20.17 32.59
C TYR A 331 2.37 -21.05 31.57
N ILE A 332 1.49 -20.44 30.77
CA ILE A 332 0.72 -21.14 29.73
C ILE A 332 1.67 -21.75 28.68
N MET A 333 2.67 -20.98 28.23
CA MET A 333 3.65 -21.45 27.24
C MET A 333 4.51 -22.60 27.75
N SER A 334 4.97 -22.52 29.00
CA SER A 334 5.70 -23.61 29.66
C SER A 334 4.85 -24.88 29.76
N ALA A 335 3.59 -24.75 30.21
CA ALA A 335 2.65 -25.87 30.28
C ALA A 335 2.34 -26.47 28.90
N ALA A 336 2.39 -25.67 27.83
CA ALA A 336 2.19 -26.10 26.45
C ALA A 336 3.45 -26.70 25.79
N GLY A 337 4.56 -26.83 26.52
CA GLY A 337 5.83 -27.34 25.99
C GLY A 337 6.45 -26.42 24.93
N VAL A 338 6.22 -25.12 25.06
CA VAL A 338 6.90 -24.08 24.27
C VAL A 338 8.16 -23.68 25.05
N PRO A 339 9.35 -23.70 24.43
CA PRO A 339 10.58 -23.30 25.11
C PRO A 339 10.45 -21.87 25.64
N ILE A 340 10.64 -21.66 26.93
CA ILE A 340 10.69 -20.34 27.57
C ILE A 340 12.10 -20.06 28.04
N ILE A 341 12.45 -18.78 28.14
CA ILE A 341 13.75 -18.39 28.70
C ILE A 341 13.81 -18.80 30.17
N GLU A 342 14.94 -19.38 30.59
CA GLU A 342 15.13 -19.71 31.99
C GLU A 342 15.07 -18.42 32.82
N GLY A 343 14.28 -18.44 33.90
CA GLY A 343 14.06 -17.26 34.71
C GLY A 343 13.33 -17.55 36.01
N TYR A 344 13.22 -16.51 36.83
CA TYR A 344 12.45 -16.47 38.06
C TYR A 344 11.34 -15.41 37.96
N HIS A 345 10.12 -15.86 38.28
CA HIS A 345 8.88 -15.09 38.15
C HIS A 345 7.99 -15.25 39.40
N GLY A 346 8.58 -15.64 40.53
CA GLY A 346 7.85 -15.92 41.77
C GLY A 346 7.42 -14.66 42.53
N GLU A 347 6.55 -14.88 43.52
CA GLU A 347 5.98 -13.81 44.34
C GLU A 347 6.97 -13.22 45.37
N ASP A 348 8.01 -13.98 45.74
CA ASP A 348 9.06 -13.46 46.64
C ASP A 348 9.99 -12.53 45.85
N GLN A 349 9.87 -11.24 46.15
CA GLN A 349 10.56 -10.12 45.51
C GLN A 349 11.69 -9.54 46.38
N SER A 350 12.11 -10.25 47.42
CA SER A 350 13.27 -9.86 48.24
C SER A 350 14.56 -9.86 47.43
N ASP A 351 15.47 -8.94 47.74
CA ASP A 351 16.73 -8.76 47.01
C ASP A 351 17.60 -10.00 47.11
N GLU A 352 17.62 -10.64 48.29
CA GLU A 352 18.35 -11.88 48.54
C GLU A 352 17.82 -13.02 47.66
N LYS A 353 16.50 -13.13 47.52
CA LYS A 353 15.89 -14.17 46.67
C LYS A 353 16.17 -13.92 45.19
N LEU A 354 16.01 -12.68 44.72
CA LEU A 354 16.28 -12.31 43.33
C LEU A 354 17.76 -12.53 42.97
N GLN A 355 18.69 -12.22 43.88
CA GLN A 355 20.11 -12.49 43.68
C GLN A 355 20.43 -13.99 43.69
N ALA A 356 19.84 -14.77 44.60
CA ALA A 356 20.02 -16.22 44.63
C ALA A 356 19.53 -16.89 43.33
N GLU A 357 18.42 -16.41 42.78
CA GLU A 357 17.91 -16.89 41.49
C GLU A 357 18.79 -16.44 40.32
N ALA A 358 19.32 -15.22 40.34
CA ALA A 358 20.31 -14.78 39.34
C ALA A 358 21.55 -15.68 39.33
N VAL A 359 22.05 -16.09 40.50
CA VAL A 359 23.16 -17.04 40.63
C VAL A 359 22.77 -18.42 40.09
N ARG A 360 21.55 -18.90 40.36
CA ARG A 360 21.05 -20.19 39.87
C ARG A 360 20.92 -20.24 38.35
N ILE A 361 20.38 -19.18 37.74
CA ILE A 361 20.23 -19.01 36.29
C ILE A 361 21.61 -18.84 35.63
N GLY A 362 22.55 -18.22 36.35
CA GLY A 362 23.90 -17.93 35.90
C GLY A 362 23.98 -16.64 35.07
N TYR A 363 24.96 -15.81 35.40
CA TYR A 363 25.21 -14.55 34.72
C TYR A 363 25.72 -14.73 33.27
N PRO A 364 25.54 -13.74 32.37
CA PRO A 364 24.74 -12.52 32.57
C PRO A 364 23.23 -12.83 32.66
N VAL A 365 22.51 -11.99 33.42
CA VAL A 365 21.03 -12.05 33.57
C VAL A 365 20.38 -10.72 33.22
N MET A 366 19.16 -10.77 32.73
CA MET A 366 18.31 -9.63 32.43
C MET A 366 17.26 -9.47 33.53
N ILE A 367 17.25 -8.30 34.17
CA ILE A 367 16.25 -7.87 35.14
C ILE A 367 15.18 -7.08 34.38
N LYS A 368 13.91 -7.46 34.49
CA LYS A 368 12.78 -6.83 33.77
C LYS A 368 11.62 -6.54 34.69
N ALA A 369 10.99 -5.38 34.56
CA ALA A 369 9.71 -5.11 35.22
C ALA A 369 8.57 -5.98 34.67
N VAL A 370 7.68 -6.49 35.53
CA VAL A 370 6.53 -7.34 35.13
C VAL A 370 5.58 -6.61 34.18
N ARG A 371 5.27 -5.35 34.48
CA ARG A 371 4.39 -4.48 33.67
C ARG A 371 5.15 -3.63 32.66
N GLY A 372 6.46 -3.87 32.49
CA GLY A 372 7.30 -3.09 31.59
C GLY A 372 7.04 -3.40 30.11
N GLY A 373 6.96 -2.37 29.27
CA GLY A 373 6.85 -2.47 27.81
C GLY A 373 7.80 -1.50 27.09
N GLY A 374 8.20 -1.84 25.86
CA GLY A 374 8.97 -0.94 24.98
C GLY A 374 10.37 -0.55 25.49
N GLY A 375 11.13 -1.49 26.06
CA GLY A 375 12.51 -1.20 26.51
C GLY A 375 12.64 -0.73 27.96
N LYS A 376 11.57 -0.18 28.55
CA LYS A 376 11.63 0.51 29.84
C LYS A 376 11.62 -0.44 31.03
N GLY A 377 12.49 -0.17 32.01
CA GLY A 377 12.62 -0.98 33.23
C GLY A 377 13.31 -2.31 32.99
N MET A 378 14.26 -2.35 32.05
CA MET A 378 15.14 -3.50 31.80
C MET A 378 16.60 -3.14 32.07
N ARG A 379 17.33 -4.02 32.78
CA ARG A 379 18.76 -3.88 33.07
C ARG A 379 19.47 -5.21 32.93
N ILE A 380 20.71 -5.17 32.48
CA ILE A 380 21.57 -6.34 32.38
C ILE A 380 22.51 -6.30 33.59
N ALA A 381 22.53 -7.39 34.35
CA ALA A 381 23.54 -7.64 35.37
C ALA A 381 24.52 -8.67 34.80
N HIS A 382 25.80 -8.29 34.68
CA HIS A 382 26.83 -9.14 34.13
C HIS A 382 27.50 -10.01 35.20
N THR A 383 27.46 -9.59 36.47
CA THR A 383 28.09 -10.33 37.56
C THR A 383 27.26 -10.28 38.85
N ALA A 384 27.69 -11.01 39.89
CA ALA A 384 27.01 -10.96 41.18
C ALA A 384 27.17 -9.60 41.87
N GLU A 385 28.28 -8.90 41.61
CA GLU A 385 28.65 -7.63 42.22
C GLU A 385 27.83 -6.45 41.66
N ASP A 386 27.47 -6.47 40.36
CA ASP A 386 26.69 -5.39 39.74
C ASP A 386 25.17 -5.57 39.91
N PHE A 387 24.71 -6.76 40.31
CA PHE A 387 23.30 -7.12 40.34
C PHE A 387 22.42 -6.15 41.14
N HIS A 388 22.84 -5.77 42.35
CA HIS A 388 22.04 -4.93 43.24
C HIS A 388 21.86 -3.50 42.68
N GLU A 389 22.91 -2.94 42.08
CA GLU A 389 22.84 -1.63 41.42
C GLU A 389 21.87 -1.66 40.24
N GLN A 390 21.94 -2.71 39.43
CA GLN A 390 21.07 -2.90 38.26
C GLN A 390 19.62 -3.13 38.68
N LEU A 391 19.37 -3.89 39.74
CA LEU A 391 18.04 -4.13 40.30
C LEU A 391 17.38 -2.82 40.76
N GLU A 392 18.09 -2.01 41.53
CA GLU A 392 17.58 -0.72 42.01
C GLU A 392 17.39 0.30 40.87
N SER A 393 18.23 0.24 39.83
CA SER A 393 18.04 1.03 38.61
C SER A 393 16.77 0.62 37.87
N ALA A 394 16.51 -0.68 37.71
CA ALA A 394 15.32 -1.22 37.07
C ALA A 394 14.03 -0.87 37.85
N ARG A 395 14.03 -1.04 39.18
CA ARG A 395 12.88 -0.69 40.04
C ARG A 395 12.55 0.80 39.99
N ARG A 396 13.54 1.69 40.03
CA ARG A 396 13.29 3.15 39.93
C ARG A 396 12.62 3.52 38.62
N GLU A 397 13.07 2.94 37.51
CA GLU A 397 12.45 3.19 36.21
C GLU A 397 11.03 2.61 36.11
N ALA A 398 10.81 1.43 36.69
CA ALA A 398 9.51 0.78 36.72
C ALA A 398 8.49 1.54 37.55
N ARG A 399 8.86 2.00 38.77
CA ARG A 399 8.00 2.87 39.60
C ARG A 399 7.62 4.16 38.86
N LYS A 400 8.60 4.80 38.21
CA LYS A 400 8.39 6.04 37.45
C LYS A 400 7.47 5.85 36.24
N SER A 401 7.56 4.70 35.57
CA SER A 401 6.88 4.47 34.29
C SER A 401 5.54 3.75 34.42
N PHE A 402 5.42 2.84 35.40
CA PHE A 402 4.31 1.88 35.49
C PHE A 402 3.67 1.81 36.89
N ASN A 403 4.20 2.57 37.86
CA ASN A 403 3.78 2.53 39.27
C ASN A 403 3.77 1.09 39.85
N ASP A 404 4.77 0.30 39.44
CA ASP A 404 4.98 -1.10 39.83
C ASP A 404 6.49 -1.34 39.97
N ASP A 405 6.91 -2.11 40.98
CA ASP A 405 8.31 -2.47 41.24
C ASP A 405 8.55 -3.98 41.30
N VAL A 406 7.57 -4.79 40.90
CA VAL A 406 7.74 -6.25 40.74
C VAL A 406 8.64 -6.56 39.56
N MET A 407 9.69 -7.34 39.80
CA MET A 407 10.75 -7.69 38.86
C MET A 407 10.74 -9.17 38.48
N LEU A 408 11.27 -9.44 37.30
CA LEU A 408 11.57 -10.75 36.73
C LEU A 408 13.08 -10.82 36.49
N VAL A 409 13.69 -11.97 36.77
CA VAL A 409 15.10 -12.24 36.46
C VAL A 409 15.14 -13.35 35.43
N GLU A 410 15.75 -13.11 34.27
CA GLU A 410 15.81 -14.05 33.16
C GLU A 410 17.25 -14.22 32.69
N LYS A 411 17.57 -15.36 32.07
CA LYS A 411 18.85 -15.52 31.40
C LYS A 411 19.01 -14.41 30.35
N PHE A 412 20.17 -13.78 30.28
CA PHE A 412 20.47 -12.87 29.18
C PHE A 412 20.95 -13.69 27.97
N VAL A 413 20.32 -13.49 26.81
CA VAL A 413 20.80 -14.04 25.54
C VAL A 413 21.65 -12.96 24.87
N GLU A 414 22.93 -13.25 24.69
CA GLU A 414 23.86 -12.35 24.03
C GLU A 414 23.62 -12.33 22.51
N ASP A 415 23.73 -11.14 21.92
CA ASP A 415 23.55 -10.89 20.48
C ASP A 415 22.40 -11.66 19.81
N PRO A 416 21.19 -11.57 20.38
CA PRO A 416 20.10 -12.41 19.92
C PRO A 416 19.54 -11.94 18.59
N ARG A 417 18.89 -12.87 17.90
CA ARG A 417 17.95 -12.59 16.80
C ARG A 417 16.53 -12.53 17.33
N HIS A 418 15.77 -11.57 16.83
CA HIS A 418 14.33 -11.50 17.06
C HIS A 418 13.64 -12.24 15.91
N VAL A 419 13.16 -13.46 16.18
CA VAL A 419 12.52 -14.32 15.18
C VAL A 419 11.10 -14.59 15.63
N GLU A 420 10.15 -14.46 14.72
CA GLU A 420 8.74 -14.59 15.05
C GLU A 420 8.01 -15.46 14.06
N VAL A 421 6.95 -16.13 14.48
CA VAL A 421 6.20 -17.06 13.63
C VAL A 421 4.77 -16.58 13.46
N GLN A 422 4.37 -16.42 12.20
CA GLN A 422 2.98 -16.18 11.86
C GLN A 422 2.14 -17.42 12.20
N VAL A 423 1.13 -17.26 13.04
CA VAL A 423 0.13 -18.31 13.31
C VAL A 423 -1.25 -17.88 12.86
N PHE A 424 -2.07 -18.86 12.50
CA PHE A 424 -3.47 -18.64 12.17
C PHE A 424 -4.32 -19.75 12.78
N GLY A 425 -5.32 -19.37 13.58
CA GLY A 425 -6.27 -20.31 14.17
C GLY A 425 -7.69 -20.09 13.67
N ASP A 426 -8.53 -21.13 13.65
CA ASP A 426 -9.96 -21.02 13.35
C ASP A 426 -10.85 -21.36 14.55
N GLN A 427 -12.16 -21.13 14.41
CA GLN A 427 -13.16 -21.45 15.45
C GLN A 427 -13.40 -22.96 15.63
N HIS A 428 -12.76 -23.80 14.80
CA HIS A 428 -12.91 -25.26 14.79
C HIS A 428 -11.74 -25.96 15.50
N GLY A 429 -10.84 -25.19 16.13
CA GLY A 429 -9.67 -25.69 16.85
C GLY A 429 -8.47 -26.04 15.95
N ASN A 430 -8.54 -25.70 14.66
CA ASN A 430 -7.39 -25.85 13.77
C ASN A 430 -6.44 -24.66 13.94
N ALA A 431 -5.15 -24.92 13.80
CA ALA A 431 -4.13 -23.88 13.77
C ALA A 431 -2.96 -24.29 12.87
N VAL A 432 -2.44 -23.34 12.10
CA VAL A 432 -1.29 -23.49 11.19
C VAL A 432 -0.27 -22.37 11.43
N TYR A 433 0.97 -22.58 11.01
CA TYR A 433 2.00 -21.56 10.92
C TYR A 433 2.35 -21.22 9.47
N LEU A 434 2.62 -19.94 9.18
CA LEU A 434 3.02 -19.43 7.86
C LEU A 434 4.47 -18.95 7.88
N PHE A 435 5.35 -19.88 8.29
CA PHE A 435 6.78 -19.69 8.49
C PHE A 435 7.16 -18.54 9.43
N GLU A 436 8.46 -18.34 9.58
CA GLU A 436 9.05 -17.32 10.44
C GLU A 436 9.46 -16.06 9.68
N ARG A 437 9.51 -14.96 10.41
CA ARG A 437 10.10 -13.69 10.01
C ARG A 437 11.28 -13.38 10.93
N ASP A 438 12.33 -12.81 10.37
CA ASP A 438 13.40 -12.18 11.15
C ASP A 438 13.16 -10.67 11.21
N CYS A 439 13.06 -10.16 12.43
CA CYS A 439 12.82 -8.76 12.73
C CYS A 439 13.94 -8.17 13.59
N SER A 440 15.15 -8.73 13.51
CA SER A 440 16.28 -8.37 14.39
C SER A 440 16.76 -6.95 14.18
N VAL A 441 16.64 -6.41 12.97
CA VAL A 441 17.08 -5.03 12.67
C VAL A 441 16.08 -4.03 13.23
N GLN A 442 16.42 -3.47 14.40
CA GLN A 442 15.56 -2.59 15.18
C GLN A 442 16.28 -1.34 15.66
N ARG A 443 15.56 -0.23 15.73
CA ARG A 443 15.98 1.01 16.38
C ARG A 443 15.19 1.21 17.67
N ARG A 444 15.86 1.29 18.82
CA ARG A 444 15.18 1.53 20.13
C ARG A 444 13.95 0.63 20.32
N HIS A 445 14.08 -0.65 19.95
CA HIS A 445 13.01 -1.67 19.98
C HIS A 445 11.87 -1.50 18.96
N GLN A 446 12.06 -0.66 17.94
CA GLN A 446 11.16 -0.51 16.79
C GLN A 446 11.76 -1.22 15.57
N LYS A 447 11.03 -2.16 14.97
CA LYS A 447 11.44 -2.90 13.78
C LYS A 447 11.55 -1.96 12.57
N ILE A 448 12.59 -2.13 11.76
CA ILE A 448 12.95 -1.22 10.65
C ILE A 448 12.93 -1.95 9.29
N ILE A 449 13.62 -3.10 9.23
CA ILE A 449 13.57 -4.03 8.10
C ILE A 449 13.27 -5.42 8.64
N GLU A 450 12.29 -6.07 8.03
CA GLU A 450 11.87 -7.43 8.32
C GLU A 450 12.07 -8.30 7.09
N GLU A 451 12.37 -9.58 7.31
CA GLU A 451 12.55 -10.52 6.20
C GLU A 451 11.94 -11.88 6.48
N ALA A 452 11.51 -12.56 5.43
CA ALA A 452 10.97 -13.91 5.50
C ALA A 452 11.44 -14.73 4.29
N PRO A 453 11.89 -15.98 4.47
CA PRO A 453 12.19 -16.63 5.76
C PRO A 453 13.41 -16.00 6.46
N GLY A 454 13.67 -16.34 7.73
CA GLY A 454 14.83 -15.83 8.45
C GLY A 454 16.15 -16.41 7.90
N PRO A 455 17.22 -15.59 7.73
CA PRO A 455 18.48 -16.04 7.13
C PRO A 455 19.16 -17.12 7.98
N GLY A 456 19.77 -18.12 7.35
CA GLY A 456 20.53 -19.17 8.04
C GLY A 456 19.71 -20.19 8.86
N ILE A 457 18.39 -20.05 8.97
CA ILE A 457 17.54 -20.98 9.71
C ILE A 457 17.31 -22.25 8.88
N SER A 458 17.75 -23.39 9.41
CA SER A 458 17.60 -24.70 8.75
C SER A 458 16.13 -25.15 8.71
N LYS A 459 15.79 -26.05 7.78
CA LYS A 459 14.43 -26.61 7.66
C LYS A 459 13.94 -27.27 8.96
N ASP A 460 14.84 -27.95 9.68
CA ASP A 460 14.51 -28.61 10.94
C ASP A 460 14.23 -27.62 12.07
N VAL A 461 15.04 -26.57 12.20
CA VAL A 461 14.81 -25.51 13.19
C VAL A 461 13.51 -24.78 12.88
N ARG A 462 13.29 -24.42 11.60
CA ARG A 462 12.05 -23.78 11.13
C ARG A 462 10.81 -24.59 11.48
N ARG A 463 10.83 -25.90 11.23
CA ARG A 463 9.72 -26.79 11.59
C ARG A 463 9.50 -26.81 13.10
N LYS A 464 10.55 -26.94 13.92
CA LYS A 464 10.44 -26.93 15.39
C LYS A 464 9.86 -25.61 15.91
N LEU A 465 10.29 -24.49 15.33
CA LEU A 465 9.82 -23.15 15.66
C LEU A 465 8.33 -23.00 15.30
N GLY A 466 7.92 -23.42 14.10
CA GLY A 466 6.53 -23.42 13.65
C GLY A 466 5.63 -24.30 14.51
N GLU A 467 6.05 -25.53 14.81
CA GLU A 467 5.31 -26.44 15.70
C GLU A 467 5.17 -25.88 17.12
N ALA A 468 6.20 -25.21 17.64
CA ALA A 468 6.13 -24.54 18.95
C ALA A 468 5.11 -23.38 18.93
N ALA A 469 5.10 -22.57 17.87
CA ALA A 469 4.14 -21.49 17.72
C ALA A 469 2.69 -22.00 17.58
N VAL A 470 2.47 -23.11 16.87
CA VAL A 470 1.13 -23.75 16.80
C VAL A 470 0.69 -24.29 18.16
N ARG A 471 1.61 -24.87 18.95
CA ARG A 471 1.29 -25.28 20.34
C ARG A 471 0.92 -24.07 21.20
N ALA A 472 1.64 -22.96 21.09
CA ALA A 472 1.33 -21.71 21.77
C ALA A 472 -0.10 -21.23 21.43
N ALA A 473 -0.43 -21.16 20.14
CA ALA A 473 -1.76 -20.76 19.68
C ALA A 473 -2.88 -21.70 20.18
N LYS A 474 -2.66 -23.02 20.13
CA LYS A 474 -3.63 -24.01 20.62
C LYS A 474 -3.84 -23.94 22.13
N ALA A 475 -2.80 -23.61 22.90
CA ALA A 475 -2.88 -23.51 24.36
C ALA A 475 -3.87 -22.45 24.85
N VAL A 476 -4.13 -21.42 24.03
CA VAL A 476 -5.05 -20.32 24.34
C VAL A 476 -6.32 -20.33 23.49
N ASN A 477 -6.58 -21.43 22.76
CA ASN A 477 -7.70 -21.54 21.80
C ASN A 477 -7.73 -20.34 20.83
N TYR A 478 -6.58 -20.01 20.26
CA TYR A 478 -6.40 -18.81 19.45
C TYR A 478 -7.24 -18.85 18.17
N VAL A 479 -7.78 -17.70 17.77
CA VAL A 479 -8.59 -17.52 16.54
C VAL A 479 -8.09 -16.30 15.77
N GLY A 480 -8.10 -16.38 14.44
CA GLY A 480 -7.61 -15.31 13.56
C GLY A 480 -6.09 -15.32 13.42
N ALA A 481 -5.54 -14.18 12.99
CA ALA A 481 -4.10 -13.98 12.83
C ALA A 481 -3.43 -13.63 14.16
N GLY A 482 -2.26 -14.20 14.41
CA GLY A 482 -1.40 -13.88 15.55
C GLY A 482 0.06 -14.11 15.21
N THR A 483 0.97 -13.57 16.03
CA THR A 483 2.40 -13.87 15.88
C THR A 483 2.99 -14.25 17.22
N VAL A 484 3.73 -15.35 17.25
CA VAL A 484 4.50 -15.78 18.42
C VAL A 484 5.94 -15.32 18.25
N GLU A 485 6.40 -14.43 19.12
CA GLU A 485 7.75 -13.86 19.06
C GLU A 485 8.72 -14.70 19.91
N PHE A 486 9.90 -14.97 19.35
CA PHE A 486 10.98 -15.71 19.98
C PHE A 486 12.27 -14.90 19.95
N ILE A 487 13.06 -15.07 21.00
CA ILE A 487 14.47 -14.71 21.00
C ILE A 487 15.27 -15.94 20.56
N MET A 488 16.18 -15.79 19.60
CA MET A 488 17.00 -16.88 19.08
C MET A 488 18.48 -16.58 19.31
N ASP A 489 19.21 -17.53 19.91
CA ASP A 489 20.65 -17.40 20.13
C ASP A 489 21.47 -17.79 18.88
N ALA A 490 22.80 -17.61 18.96
CA ALA A 490 23.72 -17.94 17.88
C ALA A 490 23.77 -19.43 17.52
N GLN A 491 23.30 -20.32 18.40
CA GLN A 491 23.19 -21.77 18.16
C GLN A 491 21.80 -22.16 17.64
N HIS A 492 20.94 -21.18 17.36
CA HIS A 492 19.55 -21.35 16.95
C HIS A 492 18.65 -22.06 17.99
N ASN A 493 19.01 -22.00 19.28
CA ASN A 493 18.03 -22.25 20.33
C ASN A 493 17.12 -21.04 20.41
N PHE A 494 15.82 -21.29 20.55
CA PHE A 494 14.81 -20.25 20.56
C PHE A 494 13.97 -20.31 21.82
N PHE A 495 13.57 -19.16 22.32
CA PHE A 495 12.80 -19.03 23.56
C PHE A 495 11.67 -18.02 23.38
N PHE A 496 10.48 -18.39 23.82
CA PHE A 496 9.29 -17.56 23.76
C PHE A 496 9.51 -16.23 24.50
N MET A 497 9.17 -15.13 23.83
CA MET A 497 9.16 -13.79 24.40
C MET A 497 7.75 -13.35 24.74
N GLU A 498 6.90 -13.27 23.72
CA GLU A 498 5.52 -12.82 23.81
C GLU A 498 4.70 -13.31 22.62
N MET A 499 3.39 -13.13 22.69
CA MET A 499 2.48 -13.40 21.58
C MET A 499 1.68 -12.15 21.28
N ASN A 500 1.82 -11.63 20.07
CA ASN A 500 1.04 -10.50 19.59
C ASN A 500 -0.33 -11.02 19.13
N THR A 501 -1.38 -10.58 19.83
CA THR A 501 -2.74 -11.12 19.69
C THR A 501 -3.53 -10.46 18.56
N ARG A 502 -2.84 -10.21 17.44
CA ARG A 502 -3.30 -9.44 16.28
C ARG A 502 -2.48 -9.74 15.04
N LEU A 503 -2.93 -9.24 13.89
CA LEU A 503 -2.09 -9.14 12.68
C LEU A 503 -0.89 -8.22 12.98
N GLN A 504 0.29 -8.60 12.52
CA GLN A 504 1.49 -7.76 12.65
C GLN A 504 1.70 -6.86 11.43
N VAL A 505 2.54 -5.83 11.60
CA VAL A 505 2.75 -4.79 10.59
C VAL A 505 3.40 -5.41 9.35
N GLU A 506 4.41 -6.24 9.61
CA GLU A 506 5.28 -7.01 8.72
C GLU A 506 4.65 -8.30 8.16
N HIS A 507 3.33 -8.50 8.34
CA HIS A 507 2.63 -9.62 7.71
C HIS A 507 2.80 -9.73 6.17
N PRO A 508 3.03 -8.65 5.39
CA PRO A 508 3.22 -8.77 3.95
C PRO A 508 4.38 -9.67 3.54
N VAL A 509 5.50 -9.73 4.29
CA VAL A 509 6.59 -10.64 3.89
C VAL A 509 6.17 -12.11 3.98
N SER A 510 5.32 -12.48 4.95
CA SER A 510 4.72 -13.81 5.05
C SER A 510 3.76 -14.07 3.88
N GLU A 511 2.95 -13.09 3.50
CA GLU A 511 2.05 -13.20 2.33
C GLU A 511 2.85 -13.41 1.03
N MET A 512 3.94 -12.66 0.83
CA MET A 512 4.76 -12.76 -0.38
C MET A 512 5.43 -14.13 -0.55
N ILE A 513 5.87 -14.76 0.54
CA ILE A 513 6.52 -16.08 0.47
C ILE A 513 5.55 -17.27 0.48
N THR A 514 4.28 -17.05 0.81
CA THR A 514 3.25 -18.12 0.87
C THR A 514 2.16 -17.99 -0.18
N GLY A 515 2.04 -16.83 -0.84
CA GLY A 515 0.95 -16.55 -1.78
C GLY A 515 -0.43 -16.41 -1.11
N THR A 516 -0.47 -16.21 0.21
CA THR A 516 -1.71 -16.08 0.99
C THR A 516 -2.15 -14.63 1.16
N ASP A 517 -3.43 -14.42 1.49
CA ASP A 517 -3.98 -13.12 1.93
C ASP A 517 -4.51 -13.31 3.36
N LEU A 518 -3.74 -12.85 4.35
CA LEU A 518 -4.00 -13.06 5.77
C LEU A 518 -5.22 -12.27 6.25
N VAL A 519 -5.49 -11.11 5.65
CA VAL A 519 -6.73 -10.36 5.94
C VAL A 519 -7.95 -11.10 5.38
N GLU A 520 -7.81 -11.74 4.22
CA GLU A 520 -8.89 -12.56 3.65
C GLU A 520 -9.21 -13.73 4.59
N TRP A 521 -8.17 -14.39 5.10
CA TRP A 521 -8.32 -15.45 6.10
C TRP A 521 -8.95 -14.94 7.39
N GLN A 522 -8.61 -13.71 7.83
CA GLN A 522 -9.19 -13.13 9.05
C GLN A 522 -10.69 -12.92 8.90
N LEU A 523 -11.13 -12.42 7.74
CA LEU A 523 -12.55 -12.23 7.44
C LEU A 523 -13.30 -13.57 7.35
N ARG A 524 -12.73 -14.58 6.68
CA ARG A 524 -13.31 -15.93 6.56
C ARG A 524 -13.45 -16.63 7.90
N VAL A 525 -12.38 -16.65 8.70
CA VAL A 525 -12.39 -17.28 10.02
C VAL A 525 -13.32 -16.55 11.00
N ALA A 526 -13.37 -15.22 10.95
CA ALA A 526 -14.33 -14.45 11.76
C ALA A 526 -15.78 -14.73 11.35
N ALA A 527 -16.01 -15.02 10.06
CA ALA A 527 -17.25 -15.56 9.52
C ALA A 527 -17.54 -17.02 9.92
N GLY A 528 -16.63 -17.70 10.63
CA GLY A 528 -16.81 -19.08 11.08
C GLY A 528 -16.41 -20.14 10.05
N GLU A 529 -15.78 -19.75 8.93
CA GLU A 529 -15.15 -20.70 8.00
C GLU A 529 -13.96 -21.40 8.68
N ARG A 530 -13.59 -22.57 8.13
CA ARG A 530 -12.34 -23.25 8.48
C ARG A 530 -11.14 -22.58 7.83
N LEU A 531 -9.94 -22.92 8.30
CA LEU A 531 -8.71 -22.53 7.62
C LEU A 531 -8.73 -22.98 6.15
N PRO A 532 -8.39 -22.11 5.19
CA PRO A 532 -8.42 -22.47 3.76
C PRO A 532 -7.37 -23.50 3.33
N LEU A 533 -6.28 -23.66 4.10
CA LEU A 533 -5.18 -24.58 3.82
C LEU A 533 -4.78 -25.33 5.08
N LEU A 534 -4.36 -26.58 4.91
CA LEU A 534 -3.67 -27.39 5.90
C LEU A 534 -2.18 -27.02 5.99
N GLN A 535 -1.50 -27.46 7.06
CA GLN A 535 -0.10 -27.10 7.31
C GLN A 535 0.84 -27.55 6.18
N GLU A 536 0.58 -28.73 5.61
CA GLU A 536 1.33 -29.33 4.52
C GLU A 536 1.08 -28.69 3.16
N GLU A 537 0.02 -27.89 3.01
CA GLU A 537 -0.32 -27.18 1.77
C GLU A 537 0.29 -25.76 1.72
N ILE A 538 0.87 -25.29 2.83
CA ILE A 538 1.51 -23.97 2.92
C ILE A 538 2.95 -24.10 2.45
N GLU A 539 3.21 -23.67 1.22
CA GLU A 539 4.53 -23.74 0.59
C GLU A 539 5.38 -22.49 0.88
N LEU A 540 6.69 -22.70 1.05
CA LEU A 540 7.68 -21.63 1.19
C LEU A 540 8.28 -21.30 -0.18
N MET A 541 8.00 -20.11 -0.70
CA MET A 541 8.44 -19.66 -2.02
C MET A 541 9.34 -18.42 -1.92
N GLY A 542 10.58 -18.55 -2.38
CA GLY A 542 11.52 -17.43 -2.48
C GLY A 542 11.84 -16.76 -1.15
N HIS A 543 12.10 -15.44 -1.22
CA HIS A 543 12.46 -14.59 -0.09
C HIS A 543 11.81 -13.23 -0.23
N SER A 544 11.41 -12.63 0.87
CA SER A 544 10.80 -11.30 0.91
C SER A 544 11.44 -10.41 1.96
N PHE A 545 11.54 -9.12 1.64
CA PHE A 545 11.93 -8.06 2.57
C PHE A 545 10.80 -7.03 2.66
N GLU A 546 10.59 -6.49 3.85
CA GLU A 546 9.82 -5.28 4.09
C GLU A 546 10.73 -4.20 4.68
N ALA A 547 10.57 -2.97 4.21
CA ALA A 547 11.19 -1.80 4.80
C ALA A 547 10.11 -0.77 5.18
N ARG A 548 10.15 -0.32 6.43
CA ARG A 548 9.22 0.72 6.94
C ARG A 548 9.73 2.11 6.58
N ILE A 549 9.01 2.80 5.70
CA ILE A 549 9.31 4.16 5.30
C ILE A 549 8.68 5.11 6.31
N TYR A 550 9.51 5.80 7.10
CA TYR A 550 9.08 6.72 8.15
C TYR A 550 9.41 8.17 7.79
N ALA A 551 8.54 9.10 8.21
CA ALA A 551 8.87 10.51 8.35
C ALA A 551 9.68 10.70 9.64
N GLU A 552 10.99 10.49 9.57
CA GLU A 552 11.93 10.67 10.68
C GLU A 552 13.27 11.16 10.15
N ASP A 553 14.09 11.74 11.02
CA ASP A 553 15.44 12.21 10.70
C ASP A 553 16.52 11.31 11.32
N PRO A 554 17.05 10.31 10.59
CA PRO A 554 18.08 9.42 11.11
C PRO A 554 19.34 10.14 11.60
N ASN A 555 19.71 11.29 11.00
CA ASN A 555 20.90 12.05 11.38
C ASN A 555 20.70 12.90 12.65
N ASN A 556 19.45 13.00 13.11
CA ASN A 556 19.07 13.75 14.30
C ASN A 556 18.29 12.83 15.25
N ASP A 557 18.93 11.73 15.66
CA ASP A 557 18.41 10.77 16.64
C ASP A 557 17.06 10.14 16.28
N PHE A 558 16.75 10.07 14.98
CA PHE A 558 15.47 9.60 14.44
C PHE A 558 14.28 10.34 15.03
N LEU A 559 14.42 11.66 15.18
CA LEU A 559 13.31 12.49 15.59
C LEU A 559 12.17 12.39 14.57
N PRO A 560 10.92 12.16 15.01
CA PRO A 560 9.78 12.06 14.11
C PRO A 560 9.49 13.41 13.47
N GLY A 561 9.26 13.39 12.15
CA GLY A 561 8.85 14.54 11.37
C GLY A 561 7.32 14.64 11.24
N ALA A 562 6.83 15.86 11.05
CA ALA A 562 5.43 16.14 10.72
C ALA A 562 5.35 17.30 9.73
N GLY A 563 4.41 17.23 8.79
CA GLY A 563 4.21 18.23 7.74
C GLY A 563 3.80 17.63 6.40
N PRO A 564 3.79 18.44 5.32
CA PRO A 564 3.21 18.05 4.04
C PRO A 564 4.16 17.20 3.19
N LEU A 565 3.59 16.24 2.46
CA LEU A 565 4.26 15.48 1.40
C LEU A 565 4.17 16.26 0.08
N LEU A 566 5.03 17.27 -0.07
CA LEU A 566 5.03 18.18 -1.24
C LEU A 566 5.33 17.46 -2.56
N HIS A 567 6.10 16.39 -2.51
CA HIS A 567 6.25 15.43 -3.59
C HIS A 567 6.29 14.01 -3.04
N LEU A 568 5.60 13.08 -3.69
CA LEU A 568 5.65 11.67 -3.38
C LEU A 568 5.61 10.86 -4.67
N SER A 569 6.71 10.18 -4.97
CA SER A 569 6.78 9.20 -6.05
C SER A 569 7.31 7.88 -5.53
N THR A 570 6.56 6.82 -5.81
CA THR A 570 6.90 5.46 -5.38
C THR A 570 7.46 4.64 -6.55
N PRO A 571 8.16 3.51 -6.30
CA PRO A 571 8.40 2.52 -7.34
C PRO A 571 7.05 2.02 -7.92
N LEU A 572 7.10 1.50 -9.15
CA LEU A 572 5.93 0.85 -9.75
C LEU A 572 5.66 -0.47 -9.01
N ALA A 573 4.42 -0.66 -8.58
CA ALA A 573 3.99 -1.93 -8.02
C ALA A 573 3.91 -3.00 -9.13
N ASP A 574 4.42 -4.19 -8.83
CA ASP A 574 4.42 -5.37 -9.70
C ASP A 574 4.25 -6.63 -8.83
N GLU A 575 4.27 -7.82 -9.43
CA GLU A 575 4.11 -9.09 -8.70
C GLU A 575 5.20 -9.30 -7.61
N CYS A 576 6.35 -8.63 -7.74
CA CYS A 576 7.50 -8.74 -6.84
C CYS A 576 7.70 -7.47 -5.99
N THR A 577 6.85 -6.45 -6.13
CA THR A 577 6.99 -5.13 -5.50
C THR A 577 5.62 -4.65 -5.07
N ARG A 578 5.45 -4.56 -3.76
CA ARG A 578 4.21 -4.19 -3.12
C ARG A 578 4.43 -2.99 -2.21
N ILE A 579 3.51 -2.03 -2.29
CA ILE A 579 3.54 -0.82 -1.47
C ILE A 579 2.26 -0.77 -0.66
N GLU A 580 2.42 -0.84 0.66
CA GLU A 580 1.33 -0.66 1.61
C GLU A 580 1.40 0.77 2.14
N THR A 581 0.49 1.64 1.70
CA THR A 581 0.47 3.06 2.12
C THR A 581 -0.93 3.52 2.47
N GLY A 582 -0.98 4.55 3.31
CA GLY A 582 -2.18 5.30 3.69
C GLY A 582 -2.04 6.81 3.45
N VAL A 583 -1.10 7.23 2.60
CA VAL A 583 -0.88 8.63 2.23
C VAL A 583 -0.71 8.78 0.72
N ARG A 584 -0.87 10.01 0.24
CA ARG A 584 -0.77 10.43 -1.17
C ARG A 584 0.06 11.71 -1.27
N GLU A 585 0.53 12.05 -2.47
CA GLU A 585 1.14 13.37 -2.70
C GLU A 585 0.15 14.47 -2.31
N GLY A 586 0.63 15.45 -1.55
CA GLY A 586 -0.17 16.54 -0.99
C GLY A 586 -0.79 16.26 0.39
N ASP A 587 -0.77 15.01 0.88
CA ASP A 587 -1.23 14.69 2.25
C ASP A 587 -0.25 15.24 3.30
N GLU A 588 -0.72 15.37 4.54
CA GLU A 588 0.08 15.79 5.70
C GLU A 588 0.35 14.62 6.64
N VAL A 589 1.62 14.43 7.01
CA VAL A 589 2.00 13.54 8.12
C VAL A 589 1.79 14.29 9.43
N SER A 590 0.78 13.89 10.19
CA SER A 590 0.42 14.53 11.46
C SER A 590 1.38 14.16 12.59
N ALA A 591 1.66 15.12 13.49
CA ALA A 591 2.39 14.89 14.73
C ALA A 591 1.60 14.05 15.78
N HIS A 592 0.32 13.76 15.54
CA HIS A 592 -0.53 13.05 16.51
C HIS A 592 -0.41 11.52 16.46
N TYR A 593 0.13 10.97 15.37
CA TYR A 593 0.13 9.53 15.09
C TYR A 593 1.53 9.03 14.74
N ASP A 594 1.65 7.70 14.59
CA ASP A 594 2.86 7.07 14.08
C ASP A 594 3.25 7.66 12.71
N PRO A 595 4.52 8.07 12.51
CA PRO A 595 4.95 8.78 11.30
C PRO A 595 5.24 7.84 10.11
N MET A 596 4.72 6.61 10.11
CA MET A 596 4.91 5.67 9.01
C MET A 596 4.16 6.16 7.77
N ILE A 597 4.90 6.35 6.68
CA ILE A 597 4.43 6.78 5.37
C ILE A 597 3.93 5.56 4.58
N ALA A 598 4.75 4.50 4.56
CA ALA A 598 4.47 3.29 3.81
C ALA A 598 5.32 2.12 4.29
N LYS A 599 4.95 0.92 3.85
CA LYS A 599 5.79 -0.27 3.88
C LYS A 599 6.12 -0.65 2.44
N LEU A 600 7.41 -0.75 2.14
CA LEU A 600 7.90 -1.23 0.86
C LEU A 600 8.24 -2.70 1.00
N VAL A 601 7.51 -3.56 0.30
CA VAL A 601 7.65 -5.01 0.35
C VAL A 601 8.14 -5.50 -0.99
N VAL A 602 9.18 -6.32 -1.02
CA VAL A 602 9.69 -6.92 -2.24
C VAL A 602 9.84 -8.42 -2.10
N TRP A 603 9.83 -9.13 -3.22
CA TRP A 603 10.08 -10.56 -3.30
C TRP A 603 11.12 -10.90 -4.37
N GLY A 604 11.84 -12.00 -4.17
CA GLY A 604 12.74 -12.59 -5.16
C GLY A 604 12.89 -14.09 -4.95
N GLU A 605 13.43 -14.78 -5.94
CA GLU A 605 13.66 -16.25 -5.91
C GLU A 605 14.61 -16.68 -4.78
N ASP A 606 15.50 -15.79 -4.36
CA ASP A 606 16.39 -15.95 -3.23
C ASP A 606 16.60 -14.60 -2.50
N ARG A 607 17.24 -14.67 -1.32
CA ARG A 607 17.52 -13.50 -0.48
C ARG A 607 18.32 -12.43 -1.23
N SER A 608 19.31 -12.80 -2.03
CA SER A 608 20.15 -11.85 -2.76
C SER A 608 19.39 -11.14 -3.88
N ALA A 609 18.49 -11.83 -4.57
CA ALA A 609 17.59 -11.26 -5.56
C ALA A 609 16.59 -10.28 -4.92
N ALA A 610 15.95 -10.70 -3.81
CA ALA A 610 15.04 -9.85 -3.05
C ALA A 610 15.75 -8.59 -2.51
N LEU A 611 16.98 -8.72 -1.99
CA LEU A 611 17.76 -7.60 -1.48
C LEU A 611 18.17 -6.60 -2.57
N ARG A 612 18.60 -7.10 -3.75
CA ARG A 612 18.86 -6.23 -4.91
C ARG A 612 17.60 -5.47 -5.33
N LYS A 613 16.44 -6.13 -5.34
CA LYS A 613 15.15 -5.51 -5.65
C LYS A 613 14.76 -4.47 -4.60
N LEU A 614 14.92 -4.76 -3.30
CA LEU A 614 14.66 -3.81 -2.21
C LEU A 614 15.45 -2.52 -2.42
N ARG A 615 16.76 -2.63 -2.62
CA ARG A 615 17.66 -1.50 -2.83
C ARG A 615 17.31 -0.71 -4.09
N TYR A 616 16.95 -1.39 -5.17
CA TYR A 616 16.47 -0.74 -6.39
C TYR A 616 15.19 0.06 -6.12
N CYS A 617 14.21 -0.53 -5.45
CA CYS A 617 12.92 0.09 -5.15
C CYS A 617 13.06 1.27 -4.16
N LEU A 618 13.93 1.17 -3.15
CA LEU A 618 14.22 2.27 -2.22
C LEU A 618 14.76 3.51 -2.96
N ARG A 619 15.65 3.35 -3.96
CA ARG A 619 16.16 4.47 -4.77
C ARG A 619 15.09 5.16 -5.63
N GLN A 620 14.04 4.42 -5.98
CA GLN A 620 12.90 4.94 -6.75
C GLN A 620 11.84 5.60 -5.85
N TYR A 621 11.93 5.41 -4.53
CA TYR A 621 11.02 6.03 -3.56
C TYR A 621 11.51 7.44 -3.24
N ASN A 622 10.81 8.46 -3.74
CA ASN A 622 11.25 9.85 -3.67
C ASN A 622 10.20 10.69 -2.95
N ILE A 623 10.61 11.35 -1.87
CA ILE A 623 9.75 12.17 -1.01
C ILE A 623 10.40 13.54 -0.85
N VAL A 624 9.61 14.60 -0.96
CA VAL A 624 10.02 15.98 -0.63
C VAL A 624 8.99 16.59 0.31
N GLY A 625 9.47 17.38 1.27
CA GLY A 625 8.65 18.10 2.25
C GLY A 625 8.98 17.72 3.70
N LEU A 626 9.52 16.52 3.93
CA LEU A 626 9.93 16.01 5.24
C LEU A 626 11.20 15.18 5.13
N ASN A 627 11.93 15.08 6.25
CA ASN A 627 13.00 14.09 6.40
C ASN A 627 12.41 12.68 6.44
N THR A 628 13.14 11.73 5.85
CA THR A 628 12.73 10.32 5.81
C THR A 628 13.91 9.41 6.11
N ASN A 629 13.62 8.17 6.48
CA ASN A 629 14.64 7.16 6.73
C ASN A 629 15.13 6.40 5.48
N ILE A 630 14.74 6.81 4.26
CA ILE A 630 15.04 6.07 3.01
C ILE A 630 16.55 5.90 2.80
N ASP A 631 17.33 6.97 2.96
CA ASP A 631 18.79 6.91 2.79
C ASP A 631 19.46 6.03 3.86
N PHE A 632 18.94 6.04 5.08
CA PHE A 632 19.38 5.12 6.14
C PHE A 632 19.07 3.66 5.79
N LEU A 633 17.86 3.37 5.26
CA LEU A 633 17.49 2.04 4.79
C LEU A 633 18.39 1.56 3.63
N LEU A 634 18.80 2.45 2.73
CA LEU A 634 19.75 2.16 1.65
C LEU A 634 21.15 1.81 2.19
N SER A 635 21.64 2.55 3.17
CA SER A 635 22.90 2.25 3.85
C SER A 635 22.83 0.91 4.58
N LEU A 636 21.75 0.67 5.32
CA LEU A 636 21.55 -0.56 6.09
C LEU A 636 21.45 -1.79 5.21
N SER A 637 20.56 -1.77 4.22
CA SER A 637 20.38 -2.88 3.28
C SER A 637 21.60 -3.14 2.40
N GLY A 638 22.53 -2.18 2.32
CA GLY A 638 23.80 -2.32 1.62
C GLY A 638 25.00 -2.64 2.50
N HIS A 639 24.80 -2.85 3.79
CA HIS A 639 25.88 -3.19 4.70
C HIS A 639 26.33 -4.66 4.50
N PRO A 640 27.65 -4.96 4.43
CA PRO A 640 28.13 -6.33 4.18
C PRO A 640 27.59 -7.39 5.15
N GLU A 641 27.49 -7.07 6.45
CA GLU A 641 26.93 -8.00 7.45
C GLU A 641 25.43 -8.24 7.23
N PHE A 642 24.69 -7.23 6.76
CA PHE A 642 23.27 -7.40 6.42
C PHE A 642 23.12 -8.28 5.17
N GLU A 643 23.96 -8.07 4.14
CA GLU A 643 24.00 -8.89 2.93
C GLU A 643 24.34 -10.37 3.25
N ALA A 644 25.24 -10.61 4.21
CA ALA A 644 25.59 -11.94 4.69
C ALA A 644 24.49 -12.61 5.54
N GLY A 645 23.54 -11.83 6.09
CA GLY A 645 22.50 -12.32 7.00
C GLY A 645 22.97 -12.42 8.46
N ASN A 646 24.09 -11.77 8.80
CA ASN A 646 24.61 -11.67 10.16
C ASN A 646 23.90 -10.52 10.90
N VAL A 647 22.63 -10.73 11.22
CA VAL A 647 21.78 -9.74 11.89
C VAL A 647 21.53 -10.14 13.33
N THR A 648 21.47 -9.14 14.22
CA THR A 648 21.15 -9.26 15.64
C THR A 648 20.33 -8.04 16.07
N THR A 649 19.72 -8.07 17.26
CA THR A 649 19.01 -6.90 17.81
C THR A 649 19.91 -5.69 18.07
N SER A 650 21.24 -5.90 18.06
CA SER A 650 22.26 -4.88 18.29
C SER A 650 22.89 -4.36 16.99
N PHE A 651 22.39 -4.76 15.82
CA PHE A 651 22.99 -4.47 14.51
C PHE A 651 23.24 -2.96 14.27
N ILE A 652 22.23 -2.12 14.51
CA ILE A 652 22.35 -0.67 14.27
C ILE A 652 23.38 -0.02 15.23
N PRO A 653 23.34 -0.26 16.56
CA PRO A 653 24.41 0.18 17.46
C PRO A 653 25.81 -0.32 17.08
N GLN A 654 25.94 -1.59 16.69
CA GLN A 654 27.23 -2.22 16.34
C GLN A 654 27.86 -1.60 15.08
N HIS A 655 27.04 -1.21 14.11
CA HIS A 655 27.48 -0.69 12.81
C HIS A 655 27.22 0.81 12.63
N TYR A 656 27.02 1.57 13.71
CA TYR A 656 26.58 2.96 13.66
C TYR A 656 27.42 3.84 12.70
N GLU A 657 28.74 3.87 12.86
CA GLU A 657 29.63 4.70 12.03
C GLU A 657 29.51 4.40 10.52
N GLN A 658 29.18 3.17 10.15
CA GLN A 658 29.03 2.73 8.76
C GLN A 658 27.63 3.05 8.21
N LEU A 659 26.62 3.06 9.07
CA LEU A 659 25.22 3.34 8.72
C LEU A 659 24.92 4.85 8.64
N PHE A 660 25.71 5.69 9.34
CA PHE A 660 25.60 7.14 9.34
C PHE A 660 26.86 7.80 8.74
N PRO A 661 27.15 7.58 7.45
CA PRO A 661 28.31 8.19 6.83
C PRO A 661 28.19 9.71 6.80
N LYS A 662 29.32 10.40 6.96
CA LYS A 662 29.36 11.87 6.87
C LYS A 662 28.85 12.33 5.49
N PRO A 663 28.00 13.38 5.43
CA PRO A 663 27.52 13.91 4.16
C PRO A 663 28.69 14.28 3.25
N SER A 664 28.74 13.69 2.05
CA SER A 664 29.66 14.07 0.99
C SER A 664 29.05 15.18 0.15
N PRO A 665 29.83 16.18 -0.31
CA PRO A 665 29.31 17.20 -1.20
C PRO A 665 28.79 16.57 -2.51
N PRO A 666 27.70 17.09 -3.09
CA PRO A 666 27.20 16.60 -4.37
C PRO A 666 28.28 16.60 -5.45
N SER A 667 28.23 15.58 -6.31
CA SER A 667 29.17 15.48 -7.42
C SER A 667 29.04 16.67 -8.39
N ARG A 668 30.09 16.98 -9.15
CA ARG A 668 30.03 18.00 -10.22
C ARG A 668 28.93 17.69 -11.23
N ALA A 669 28.67 16.40 -11.50
CA ALA A 669 27.58 15.96 -12.36
C ALA A 669 26.20 16.38 -11.81
N THR A 670 25.99 16.15 -10.51
CA THR A 670 24.76 16.52 -9.79
C THR A 670 24.54 18.04 -9.82
N LEU A 671 25.60 18.82 -9.65
CA LEU A 671 25.53 20.28 -9.75
C LEU A 671 25.14 20.76 -11.16
N CYS A 672 25.68 20.14 -12.20
CA CYS A 672 25.30 20.43 -13.60
C CYS A 672 23.84 20.06 -13.87
N GLN A 673 23.39 18.93 -13.34
CA GLN A 673 21.99 18.49 -13.44
C GLN A 673 21.04 19.49 -12.76
N ALA A 674 21.41 20.00 -11.59
CA ALA A 674 20.62 21.00 -10.87
C ALA A 674 20.54 22.32 -11.67
N ALA A 675 21.67 22.82 -12.17
CA ALA A 675 21.72 24.02 -13.00
C ALA A 675 20.89 23.86 -14.29
N LEU A 676 20.95 22.70 -14.93
CA LEU A 676 20.11 22.39 -16.08
C LEU A 676 18.62 22.40 -15.74
N GLY A 677 18.22 21.77 -14.63
CA GLY A 677 16.82 21.77 -14.21
C GLY A 677 16.26 23.19 -14.09
N LEU A 678 17.05 24.10 -13.52
CA LEU A 678 16.70 25.53 -13.40
C LEU A 678 16.59 26.23 -14.76
N LEU A 679 17.53 25.97 -15.68
CA LEU A 679 17.50 26.50 -17.05
C LEU A 679 16.25 26.05 -17.81
N LEU A 680 15.87 24.79 -17.69
CA LEU A 680 14.69 24.25 -18.36
C LEU A 680 13.40 24.82 -17.77
N ARG A 681 13.33 25.01 -16.44
CA ARG A 681 12.21 25.70 -15.78
C ARG A 681 12.08 27.14 -16.28
N GLU A 682 13.17 27.88 -16.35
CA GLU A 682 13.20 29.25 -16.89
C GLU A 682 12.74 29.29 -18.35
N ARG A 683 13.19 28.32 -19.17
CA ARG A 683 12.76 28.18 -20.56
C ARG A 683 11.26 27.93 -20.68
N ALA A 684 10.70 27.03 -19.87
CA ALA A 684 9.28 26.74 -19.84
C ALA A 684 8.46 27.97 -19.42
N SER A 685 8.85 28.67 -18.35
CA SER A 685 8.20 29.92 -17.92
C SER A 685 8.24 31.00 -18.99
N THR A 686 9.37 31.14 -19.67
CA THR A 686 9.54 32.08 -20.79
C THR A 686 8.61 31.71 -21.96
N GLN A 687 8.46 30.42 -22.26
CA GLN A 687 7.56 29.94 -23.31
C GLN A 687 6.09 30.22 -22.97
N THR A 688 5.66 29.93 -21.74
CA THR A 688 4.31 30.30 -21.28
C THR A 688 4.05 31.79 -21.37
N PHE A 689 5.03 32.63 -20.98
CA PHE A 689 4.92 34.09 -21.11
C PHE A 689 4.79 34.54 -22.57
N ARG A 690 5.55 33.92 -23.49
CA ARG A 690 5.43 34.17 -24.93
C ARG A 690 4.05 33.84 -25.47
N ASP A 691 3.53 32.67 -25.10
CA ASP A 691 2.24 32.19 -25.58
C ASP A 691 1.08 33.07 -25.09
N GLN A 692 1.25 33.74 -23.95
CA GLN A 692 0.29 34.71 -23.39
C GLN A 692 0.54 36.16 -23.83
N SER A 693 1.62 36.43 -24.56
CA SER A 693 1.98 37.78 -25.02
C SER A 693 1.17 38.19 -26.24
N ASN A 694 0.94 39.50 -26.39
CA ASN A 694 0.38 40.08 -27.63
C ASN A 694 1.35 39.99 -28.83
N ASP A 695 2.62 39.63 -28.58
CA ASP A 695 3.62 39.34 -29.61
C ASP A 695 4.33 37.99 -29.31
N PRO A 696 3.71 36.85 -29.66
CA PRO A 696 4.27 35.51 -29.39
C PRO A 696 5.55 35.20 -30.20
N PHE A 697 5.73 35.91 -31.33
CA PHE A 697 6.86 35.73 -32.25
C PHE A 697 8.04 36.64 -31.92
N SER A 698 7.94 37.45 -30.86
CA SER A 698 9.00 38.36 -30.45
C SER A 698 10.33 37.62 -30.22
N PRO A 699 11.42 38.00 -30.91
CA PRO A 699 12.73 37.40 -30.65
C PRO A 699 13.26 37.75 -29.26
N PHE A 700 12.79 38.86 -28.67
CA PHE A 700 13.17 39.33 -27.34
C PHE A 700 12.54 38.54 -26.20
N ALA A 701 11.49 37.78 -26.50
CA ALA A 701 10.85 36.92 -25.53
C ALA A 701 11.48 35.51 -25.51
N SER A 702 12.58 35.27 -26.24
CA SER A 702 13.28 33.98 -26.22
C SER A 702 14.38 33.92 -25.15
N SER A 703 14.43 32.81 -24.40
CA SER A 703 15.47 32.50 -23.40
C SER A 703 16.63 31.66 -23.95
N ASN A 704 16.83 31.63 -25.28
CA ASN A 704 17.89 30.85 -25.93
C ASN A 704 19.29 31.48 -25.82
N GLY A 705 19.44 32.61 -25.11
CA GLY A 705 20.73 33.25 -24.91
C GLY A 705 21.36 33.85 -26.17
N ARG A 706 20.60 34.08 -27.24
CA ARG A 706 21.15 34.57 -28.52
C ARG A 706 21.96 35.85 -28.35
N ARG A 707 23.18 35.84 -28.88
CA ARG A 707 24.07 37.01 -29.03
C ARG A 707 24.61 37.03 -30.47
N VAL A 708 24.86 38.22 -30.98
CA VAL A 708 25.43 38.38 -32.33
C VAL A 708 26.94 38.21 -32.23
N ASN A 709 27.51 37.31 -33.05
CA ASN A 709 28.95 37.05 -33.20
C ASN A 709 29.70 36.51 -31.97
N ILE A 710 29.02 36.24 -30.85
CA ILE A 710 29.61 35.64 -29.65
C ILE A 710 28.69 34.57 -29.08
N LEU A 711 29.27 33.60 -28.37
CA LEU A 711 28.51 32.70 -27.51
C LEU A 711 28.15 33.40 -26.21
N TYR A 712 26.96 33.16 -25.71
CA TYR A 712 26.55 33.67 -24.41
C TYR A 712 26.96 32.69 -23.33
N SER A 713 27.72 33.18 -22.34
CA SER A 713 28.00 32.47 -21.09
C SER A 713 27.39 33.23 -19.92
N ARG A 714 26.77 32.51 -18.99
CA ARG A 714 26.23 33.08 -17.75
C ARG A 714 26.78 32.34 -16.54
N ASN A 715 27.06 33.07 -15.47
CA ASN A 715 27.40 32.47 -14.19
C ASN A 715 26.12 32.23 -13.38
N MET A 716 25.96 31.03 -12.87
CA MET A 716 24.90 30.64 -11.94
C MET A 716 25.52 30.29 -10.60
N THR A 717 24.96 30.81 -9.52
CA THR A 717 25.36 30.45 -8.15
C THR A 717 24.34 29.48 -7.59
N LEU A 718 24.81 28.30 -7.19
CA LEU A 718 24.05 27.33 -6.41
C LEU A 718 24.52 27.35 -4.95
N GLN A 719 23.64 26.97 -4.04
CA GLN A 719 23.89 26.91 -2.61
C GLN A 719 23.74 25.47 -2.12
N LEU A 720 24.77 24.99 -1.41
CA LEU A 720 24.88 23.67 -0.78
C LEU A 720 25.08 23.88 0.72
N GLY A 721 24.00 23.89 1.49
CA GLY A 721 24.03 24.34 2.88
C GLY A 721 24.59 25.77 2.98
N GLU A 722 25.74 25.92 3.64
CA GLU A 722 26.43 27.22 3.76
C GLU A 722 27.37 27.54 2.59
N THR A 723 27.71 26.56 1.76
CA THR A 723 28.68 26.73 0.67
C THR A 723 27.99 27.23 -0.59
N LYS A 724 28.59 28.23 -1.25
CA LYS A 724 28.16 28.70 -2.58
C LYS A 724 29.07 28.13 -3.65
N VAL A 725 28.47 27.59 -4.70
CA VAL A 725 29.18 27.05 -5.86
C VAL A 725 28.81 27.87 -7.09
N GLU A 726 29.82 28.37 -7.80
CA GLU A 726 29.64 29.08 -9.07
C GLU A 726 29.82 28.11 -10.24
N LEU A 727 28.89 28.19 -11.20
CA LEU A 727 28.86 27.39 -12.40
C LEU A 727 28.77 28.31 -13.62
N THR A 728 29.56 28.05 -14.65
CA THR A 728 29.46 28.78 -15.93
C THR A 728 28.66 27.94 -16.92
N VAL A 729 27.58 28.52 -17.47
CA VAL A 729 26.74 27.90 -18.48
C VAL A 729 26.90 28.65 -19.79
N THR A 730 27.37 27.96 -20.82
CA THR A 730 27.49 28.46 -22.20
C THR A 730 26.32 27.96 -23.06
N TYR A 731 25.70 28.86 -23.82
CA TYR A 731 24.57 28.58 -24.70
C TYR A 731 25.09 28.34 -26.11
N ASN A 732 24.85 27.14 -26.65
CA ASN A 732 25.31 26.77 -27.99
C ASN A 732 24.27 27.14 -29.07
N PRO A 733 24.70 27.36 -30.33
CA PRO A 733 23.81 27.76 -31.42
C PRO A 733 22.76 26.72 -31.82
N ASP A 734 23.01 25.44 -31.54
CA ASP A 734 22.10 24.31 -31.82
C ASP A 734 20.98 24.16 -30.76
N GLY A 735 20.94 25.06 -29.76
CA GLY A 735 19.99 25.02 -28.66
C GLY A 735 20.39 24.10 -27.51
N THR A 736 21.61 23.54 -27.53
CA THR A 736 22.20 22.81 -26.40
C THR A 736 22.92 23.75 -25.44
N TYR A 737 23.22 23.26 -24.24
CA TYR A 737 24.02 23.97 -23.24
C TYR A 737 25.37 23.27 -23.07
N SER A 738 26.45 24.02 -23.22
CA SER A 738 27.78 23.60 -22.78
C SER A 738 27.99 24.09 -21.36
N MET A 739 28.06 23.16 -20.44
CA MET A 739 28.61 23.37 -19.10
C MET A 739 29.91 22.57 -19.09
N GLU A 740 30.93 22.97 -18.36
CA GLU A 740 31.73 21.92 -17.71
C GLU A 740 30.76 21.29 -16.68
N VAL A 741 29.86 20.36 -17.00
CA VAL A 741 29.91 19.20 -17.90
C VAL A 741 28.51 18.92 -18.58
N HIS A 742 28.48 18.34 -19.80
CA HIS A 742 27.40 18.18 -20.83
C HIS A 742 25.95 17.62 -20.48
N VAL A 743 24.92 17.88 -21.32
CA VAL A 743 23.46 17.84 -20.95
C VAL A 743 22.45 17.70 -22.15
N LEU A 744 21.26 17.03 -22.03
CA LEU A 744 20.20 16.83 -23.09
C LEU A 744 18.74 16.37 -22.65
N SER A 745 17.71 17.23 -22.74
CA SER A 745 16.21 17.01 -22.92
C SER A 745 15.28 16.42 -21.82
N THR A 746 13.96 16.69 -21.88
CA THR A 746 12.89 16.32 -20.89
C THR A 746 11.58 15.84 -21.55
N GLU A 747 10.84 14.91 -20.91
CA GLU A 747 9.48 14.43 -21.26
C GLU A 747 8.55 14.34 -20.02
N GLY A 748 7.30 14.81 -20.16
CA GLY A 748 6.15 14.42 -19.29
C GLY A 748 5.83 15.27 -18.04
N GLN A 749 4.78 14.86 -17.30
CA GLN A 749 4.30 15.51 -16.06
C GLN A 749 5.15 15.16 -14.82
N THR A 750 5.95 14.09 -14.88
CA THR A 750 7.07 13.85 -13.97
C THR A 750 8.33 14.35 -14.65
N SER A 751 9.05 15.30 -14.05
CA SER A 751 10.22 15.88 -14.72
C SER A 751 11.43 14.95 -14.58
N PHE A 752 11.68 14.12 -15.59
CA PHE A 752 12.96 13.42 -15.73
C PHE A 752 13.92 14.26 -16.55
N LEU A 753 15.10 14.50 -15.98
CA LEU A 753 16.16 15.19 -16.66
C LEU A 753 16.97 14.16 -17.45
N HIS A 754 16.84 14.13 -18.78
CA HIS A 754 17.82 13.41 -19.58
C HIS A 754 19.06 14.31 -19.70
N CYS A 755 20.24 13.77 -19.46
CA CYS A 755 21.49 14.52 -19.61
C CYS A 755 22.66 13.62 -19.95
N SER A 756 23.71 14.20 -20.53
CA SER A 756 24.91 13.46 -20.93
C SER A 756 26.15 14.16 -20.39
N VAL A 757 26.50 13.92 -19.14
CA VAL A 757 27.59 14.62 -18.44
C VAL A 757 28.93 13.94 -18.81
N ASN A 758 29.81 14.62 -19.56
CA ASN A 758 31.13 14.10 -20.01
C ASN A 758 30.99 12.81 -20.83
N GLY A 759 29.94 12.73 -21.64
CA GLY A 759 29.62 11.53 -22.44
C GLY A 759 28.87 10.43 -21.67
N VAL A 760 28.68 10.57 -20.35
CA VAL A 760 27.88 9.65 -19.54
C VAL A 760 26.42 10.09 -19.55
N LYS A 761 25.55 9.29 -20.17
CA LYS A 761 24.10 9.54 -20.20
C LYS A 761 23.46 9.12 -18.88
N SER A 762 22.64 9.99 -18.30
CA SER A 762 21.90 9.76 -17.06
C SER A 762 20.47 10.31 -17.16
N ARG A 763 19.58 9.80 -16.31
CA ARG A 763 18.16 10.18 -16.25
C ARG A 763 17.69 10.42 -14.80
N PRO A 764 18.23 11.41 -14.06
CA PRO A 764 17.72 11.71 -12.72
C PRO A 764 16.30 12.30 -12.78
N LYS A 765 15.51 12.02 -11.75
CA LYS A 765 14.24 12.70 -11.50
C LYS A 765 14.53 14.06 -10.88
N LEU A 766 13.81 15.08 -11.33
CA LEU A 766 13.98 16.48 -10.97
C LEU A 766 12.68 16.99 -10.36
N VAL A 767 12.77 17.55 -9.16
CA VAL A 767 11.66 18.24 -8.49
C VAL A 767 12.18 19.60 -8.05
N ILE A 768 11.52 20.67 -8.48
CA ILE A 768 11.92 22.03 -8.10
C ILE A 768 10.78 22.68 -7.34
N LEU A 769 10.98 22.91 -6.05
CA LEU A 769 10.05 23.59 -5.16
C LEU A 769 10.68 24.90 -4.70
N ASP A 770 10.00 26.01 -4.94
CA ASP A 770 10.51 27.36 -4.70
C ASP A 770 11.90 27.58 -5.33
N ASN A 771 12.91 27.77 -4.48
CA ASN A 771 14.31 27.98 -4.82
C ASN A 771 15.18 26.74 -4.57
N THR A 772 14.59 25.58 -4.29
CA THR A 772 15.30 24.34 -4.02
C THR A 772 15.07 23.32 -5.13
N VAL A 773 16.16 22.73 -5.60
CA VAL A 773 16.20 21.68 -6.60
C VAL A 773 16.51 20.36 -5.89
N HIS A 774 15.58 19.43 -5.98
CA HIS A 774 15.76 18.05 -5.53
C HIS A 774 16.03 17.16 -6.75
N LEU A 775 17.13 16.42 -6.70
CA LEU A 775 17.53 15.45 -7.70
C LEU A 775 17.51 14.05 -7.09
N PHE A 776 16.91 13.10 -7.78
CA PHE A 776 16.89 11.69 -7.39
C PHE A 776 17.45 10.84 -8.52
N SER A 777 18.45 10.02 -8.21
CA SER A 777 19.07 9.09 -9.17
C SER A 777 19.34 7.73 -8.55
N MET A 778 19.86 6.80 -9.36
CA MET A 778 20.28 5.49 -8.86
C MET A 778 21.55 5.55 -8.00
N GLU A 779 22.24 6.69 -7.98
CA GLU A 779 23.42 6.93 -7.16
C GLU A 779 23.04 7.52 -5.80
N GLY A 780 21.92 8.26 -5.71
CA GLY A 780 21.41 8.82 -4.46
C GLY A 780 20.45 10.00 -4.68
N SER A 781 20.11 10.69 -3.60
CA SER A 781 19.37 11.95 -3.61
C SER A 781 20.30 13.14 -3.37
N ALA A 782 19.95 14.31 -3.90
CA ALA A 782 20.67 15.55 -3.61
C ALA A 782 19.72 16.75 -3.60
N GLU A 783 19.99 17.67 -2.66
CA GLU A 783 19.29 18.94 -2.54
C GLU A 783 20.24 20.10 -2.85
N VAL A 784 19.82 21.01 -3.73
CA VAL A 784 20.60 22.18 -4.12
C VAL A 784 19.69 23.40 -4.19
N SER A 785 20.00 24.44 -3.41
CA SER A 785 19.21 25.67 -3.38
C SER A 785 19.80 26.76 -4.27
N ILE A 786 18.99 27.74 -4.63
CA ILE A 786 19.43 28.99 -5.26
C ILE A 786 19.49 30.06 -4.18
N PRO A 787 20.59 30.82 -4.06
CA PRO A 787 20.66 31.94 -3.14
C PRO A 787 19.53 32.94 -3.41
N VAL A 788 18.78 33.30 -2.38
CA VAL A 788 17.79 34.38 -2.49
C VAL A 788 18.53 35.70 -2.78
N PRO A 789 18.17 36.43 -3.85
CA PRO A 789 18.81 37.70 -4.15
C PRO A 789 18.71 38.68 -2.97
N LYS A 790 19.77 39.44 -2.70
CA LYS A 790 19.86 40.35 -1.54
C LYS A 790 18.69 41.34 -1.44
N PHE A 791 18.10 41.74 -2.57
CA PHE A 791 16.96 42.66 -2.62
C PHE A 791 15.61 42.00 -2.23
N LEU A 792 15.54 40.67 -2.23
CA LEU A 792 14.39 39.90 -1.72
C LEU A 792 14.62 39.40 -0.29
N ALA A 793 15.86 39.35 0.18
CA ALA A 793 16.21 38.87 1.52
C ALA A 793 15.62 39.70 2.68
N GLY A 794 15.12 40.91 2.41
CA GLY A 794 14.43 41.76 3.39
C GLY A 794 12.90 41.62 3.43
N VAL A 795 12.31 40.79 2.57
CA VAL A 795 10.86 40.56 2.51
C VAL A 795 10.57 39.20 3.14
N SER A 796 10.51 39.13 4.47
CA SER A 796 10.10 37.92 5.17
C SER A 796 8.62 37.62 4.91
N THR A 797 8.34 36.34 4.69
CA THR A 797 7.01 35.74 4.49
C THR A 797 6.14 35.96 5.72
N GLY A 798 5.32 37.00 5.69
CA GLY A 798 4.38 37.31 6.75
C GLY A 798 3.60 38.59 6.51
N ALA A 799 2.80 38.65 5.45
CA ALA A 799 1.53 39.40 5.37
C ALA A 799 1.08 39.48 3.91
N GLN A 800 -0.17 39.07 3.64
CA GLN A 800 -0.86 39.46 2.43
C GLN A 800 -0.91 40.99 2.33
N GLY A 801 -0.29 41.57 1.31
CA GLY A 801 -0.77 42.76 0.61
C GLY A 801 -1.05 44.03 1.42
N GLY A 802 -0.21 44.40 2.40
CA GLY A 802 -0.33 45.68 3.10
C GLY A 802 1.02 46.32 3.39
N ALA A 803 1.21 47.58 2.98
CA ALA A 803 2.37 48.37 3.42
C ALA A 803 2.12 48.86 4.86
N VAL A 804 2.95 48.42 5.81
CA VAL A 804 2.90 48.85 7.21
C VAL A 804 3.79 50.08 7.38
N ALA A 805 3.25 51.15 7.96
CA ALA A 805 4.02 52.35 8.25
C ALA A 805 5.12 52.05 9.28
N PRO A 806 6.35 52.56 9.10
CA PRO A 806 7.48 52.22 9.98
C PRO A 806 7.37 52.84 11.40
N MET A 807 6.37 53.67 11.68
CA MET A 807 6.05 54.19 13.01
C MET A 807 4.53 54.39 13.19
N THR A 808 4.04 54.33 14.43
CA THR A 808 2.65 54.67 14.80
C THR A 808 2.39 56.16 14.61
N GLY A 809 1.50 56.51 13.69
CA GLY A 809 1.05 57.87 13.43
C GLY A 809 -0.25 57.90 12.62
N THR A 810 -0.98 59.01 12.69
CA THR A 810 -2.28 59.17 12.02
C THR A 810 -2.07 59.60 10.56
N ILE A 811 -2.69 58.90 9.61
CA ILE A 811 -2.60 59.22 8.17
C ILE A 811 -3.54 60.39 7.87
N GLU A 812 -2.99 61.58 7.56
CA GLU A 812 -3.80 62.75 7.20
C GLU A 812 -4.25 62.78 5.74
N LYS A 813 -3.44 62.28 4.80
CA LYS A 813 -3.77 62.34 3.36
C LYS A 813 -3.02 61.29 2.54
N VAL A 814 -3.76 60.60 1.67
CA VAL A 814 -3.19 59.70 0.65
C VAL A 814 -3.20 60.43 -0.68
N ILE A 815 -2.02 60.65 -1.28
CA ILE A 815 -1.89 61.32 -2.58
C ILE A 815 -1.56 60.27 -3.64
N ASN A 816 -2.50 60.05 -4.56
CA ASN A 816 -2.29 59.21 -5.75
C ASN A 816 -1.96 60.10 -6.95
N TYR A 817 -0.73 60.01 -7.48
CA TYR A 817 -0.39 60.62 -8.76
C TYR A 817 -0.51 59.58 -9.89
N ARG A 818 -1.37 59.85 -10.88
CA ARG A 818 -1.33 59.17 -12.18
C ARG A 818 -0.32 59.89 -13.07
N PHE A 819 0.81 59.26 -13.36
CA PHE A 819 1.63 59.64 -14.50
C PHE A 819 1.13 58.91 -15.74
N SER A 820 0.72 59.67 -16.76
CA SER A 820 0.54 59.17 -18.11
C SER A 820 1.80 59.48 -18.91
N SER A 821 2.59 58.47 -19.25
CA SER A 821 3.64 58.57 -20.25
C SER A 821 3.68 57.30 -21.09
N HIS A 822 3.58 57.47 -22.40
CA HIS A 822 3.77 56.41 -23.39
C HIS A 822 5.20 55.85 -23.26
N CYS A 823 5.33 54.53 -23.45
CA CYS A 823 6.53 53.69 -23.41
C CYS A 823 6.87 53.02 -22.05
N CYS A 824 6.71 51.68 -22.05
CA CYS A 824 7.26 50.63 -21.17
C CYS A 824 7.16 50.74 -19.63
N LEU A 825 6.67 49.64 -19.03
CA LEU A 825 6.65 49.24 -17.61
C LEU A 825 5.65 49.97 -16.68
N SER A 826 4.52 49.33 -16.40
CA SER A 826 3.67 49.68 -15.27
C SER A 826 4.23 49.07 -13.98
N HIS A 827 4.80 49.90 -13.10
CA HIS A 827 4.94 49.61 -11.68
C HIS A 827 4.23 50.73 -10.90
N ARG A 828 3.39 50.34 -9.92
CA ARG A 828 2.79 51.30 -8.98
C ARG A 828 3.85 51.70 -7.96
N HIS A 829 4.14 53.00 -7.85
CA HIS A 829 4.95 53.54 -6.76
C HIS A 829 4.09 54.44 -5.88
N ASN A 830 4.00 54.10 -4.59
CA ASN A 830 3.50 54.99 -3.55
C ASN A 830 4.71 55.68 -2.92
N VAL A 831 4.69 57.02 -2.85
CA VAL A 831 5.69 57.81 -2.13
C VAL A 831 4.96 58.56 -1.02
N SER A 832 5.36 58.32 0.22
CA SER A 832 4.86 59.02 1.41
C SER A 832 5.89 60.07 1.83
N VAL A 833 5.44 61.30 2.10
CA VAL A 833 6.29 62.37 2.66
C VAL A 833 6.02 62.45 4.16
N TYR A 834 7.08 62.35 4.97
CA TYR A 834 7.02 62.47 6.43
C TYR A 834 7.64 63.81 6.85
N LYS A 835 7.07 64.46 7.85
CA LYS A 835 7.70 65.58 8.57
C LYS A 835 7.97 65.13 10.00
N SER A 836 9.20 65.35 10.46
CA SER A 836 9.70 65.01 11.80
C SER A 836 8.90 65.67 12.92
#